data_AF-S9QH12-F1
#
_entry.id   AF-S9QH12-F1
#
_cell.length_a   1.000
_cell.length_b   1.000
_cell.length_c   1.000
_cell.angle_alpha   90.00
_cell.angle_beta   90.00
_cell.angle_gamma   90.00
#
_symmetry.space_group_name_H-M   'P 1'
#
loop_
_entity.id
_entity.type
_entity.pdbx_description
1 polymer ?
#
loop_
_entity_poly.entity_id
_entity_poly.type
_entity_poly.pdbx_seq_one_letter_code
_entity_poly.pdbx_strand_id
1 'polypeptide(L)'
;MLLEDEIAQFTEKRDELENAVQDAQAELATISEELEQSRAQRRTDLLLAGEIELTKRELEEELVEVAESLTDETAKADALAEQIADRQSEAAALADNIARANDQLAGLQAEIADLDAVAKALEKDREAQIALSAEVADLATATDAARAELGAITGKVASETAALDVAQAELADARSQFQTLTDQIEEAEQVAARSDEIRSENEELARTLAELQASVKEVGEDLDLANTNKAAAESELADKEGLIATRTSELAALQAEVSAAEAALENRQAALVEAEAVTGKIAETRQKLSNAERLRDDAMSDYEVVAARLQDAQATLAAATQEADTARAEAIRSRDEVRAAEETLATLSEQIATARTAAERTAAARDELDNVQSGLEAALDEKTATEAELSSMKAELAAAIEALAVQRSQNDKLDEEAVATRATLADLNEQVEARQAAVAEALALQGKTSALEADVAALKSEKSQVEQSLQLARDELAKARSDFENIQAQAEQRVAEAARVRDAIEANQTTLAVLRSETETAEADAAKLDAMRTGLRQAEAALAQVQKDRKGVETELAALLQDRSQATADLTEVRDELAATRAQGESTAKELDDQRARTEELERAASDLTAELAALAAQRDEMLSEVDTLQAMAAEAEAARTATITDSEQLLAKLSDTRTRVEETEQELVELEQARSERIAKLEVVNAELARVSASRDGVRRSLQELTQTLSGLVGNAPEAQAAVPDADVVAKEPEPELVSLPATSPSPDAQADPPQAPRQVRAGQPRSGQKIRAVLDTAPGLAAAAPAELAQLTAELESGACPLDALRTVFGVVNRQTLVALVREIGTC
;
A
#
# COMPACT_ATOMS: atom_id res chain seq x y z
N MET A 1 174.70 -100.96 -181.09
CA MET A 1 173.60 -100.17 -181.70
C MET A 1 172.62 -99.90 -180.56
N LEU A 2 173.02 -99.00 -179.65
CA LEU A 2 172.72 -99.14 -178.22
C LEU A 2 172.36 -97.77 -177.60
N LEU A 3 171.80 -96.86 -178.42
CA LEU A 3 171.67 -95.43 -178.13
C LEU A 3 170.35 -94.80 -178.63
N GLU A 4 169.53 -95.53 -179.38
CA GLU A 4 168.25 -95.01 -179.90
C GLU A 4 167.06 -95.30 -178.97
N ASP A 5 167.16 -96.32 -178.10
CA ASP A 5 166.06 -96.77 -177.24
C ASP A 5 165.91 -95.91 -175.95
N GLU A 6 167.03 -95.46 -175.35
CA GLU A 6 166.99 -94.59 -174.16
C GLU A 6 166.43 -93.19 -174.46
N ILE A 7 166.55 -92.69 -175.70
CA ILE A 7 166.04 -91.37 -176.08
C ILE A 7 164.50 -91.38 -176.18
N ALA A 8 163.89 -92.50 -176.56
CA ALA A 8 162.44 -92.64 -176.60
C ALA A 8 161.82 -92.44 -175.20
N GLN A 9 162.36 -93.14 -174.19
CA GLN A 9 161.85 -93.06 -172.81
C GLN A 9 161.97 -91.67 -172.18
N PHE A 10 163.00 -90.89 -172.52
CA PHE A 10 163.11 -89.51 -172.01
C PHE A 10 162.16 -88.52 -172.71
N THR A 11 161.70 -88.82 -173.93
CA THR A 11 160.74 -87.97 -174.63
C THR A 11 159.34 -88.17 -174.08
N GLU A 12 158.91 -89.42 -173.90
CA GLU A 12 157.62 -89.79 -173.30
C GLU A 12 157.44 -89.18 -171.89
N LYS A 13 158.47 -89.28 -171.05
CA LYS A 13 158.44 -88.75 -169.67
C LYS A 13 158.43 -87.23 -169.56
N ARG A 14 158.89 -86.51 -170.59
CA ARG A 14 158.79 -85.05 -170.65
C ARG A 14 157.35 -84.65 -170.96
N ASP A 15 156.72 -85.32 -171.91
CA ASP A 15 155.38 -84.99 -172.38
C ASP A 15 154.31 -85.35 -171.32
N GLU A 16 154.53 -86.40 -170.50
CA GLU A 16 153.74 -86.66 -169.28
C GLU A 16 153.81 -85.50 -168.27
N LEU A 17 155.00 -84.94 -168.02
CA LEU A 17 155.19 -83.83 -167.07
C LEU A 17 154.60 -82.52 -167.60
N GLU A 18 154.61 -82.29 -168.91
CA GLU A 18 154.05 -81.08 -169.53
C GLU A 18 152.51 -81.08 -169.45
N ASN A 19 151.86 -82.24 -169.64
CA ASN A 19 150.42 -82.39 -169.40
C ASN A 19 150.05 -82.17 -167.92
N ALA A 20 150.81 -82.75 -166.97
CA ALA A 20 150.56 -82.57 -165.54
C ALA A 20 150.69 -81.10 -165.08
N VAL A 21 151.51 -80.28 -165.75
CA VAL A 21 151.60 -78.84 -165.48
C VAL A 21 150.40 -78.07 -166.04
N GLN A 22 149.83 -78.49 -167.19
CA GLN A 22 148.62 -77.86 -167.72
C GLN A 22 147.38 -78.12 -166.85
N ASP A 23 147.18 -79.36 -166.37
CA ASP A 23 146.06 -79.69 -165.49
C ASP A 23 146.12 -78.89 -164.18
N ALA A 24 147.32 -78.79 -163.56
CA ALA A 24 147.52 -77.99 -162.35
C ALA A 24 147.27 -76.49 -162.56
N GLN A 25 147.47 -75.95 -163.77
CA GLN A 25 147.15 -74.57 -164.10
C GLN A 25 145.63 -74.34 -164.27
N ALA A 26 144.89 -75.33 -164.76
CA ALA A 26 143.43 -75.26 -164.89
C ALA A 26 142.72 -75.32 -163.51
N GLU A 27 143.18 -76.16 -162.59
CA GLU A 27 142.65 -76.21 -161.21
C GLU A 27 142.89 -74.88 -160.48
N LEU A 28 144.08 -74.28 -160.61
CA LEU A 28 144.40 -72.99 -160.00
C LEU A 28 143.52 -71.83 -160.47
N ALA A 29 143.14 -71.81 -161.76
CA ALA A 29 142.20 -70.81 -162.29
C ALA A 29 140.82 -70.96 -161.65
N THR A 30 140.33 -72.20 -161.53
CA THR A 30 139.02 -72.53 -160.96
C THR A 30 138.92 -72.10 -159.48
N ILE A 31 139.93 -72.43 -158.69
CA ILE A 31 140.02 -72.05 -157.26
C ILE A 31 140.05 -70.52 -157.07
N SER A 32 140.65 -69.77 -158.01
CA SER A 32 140.67 -68.31 -157.94
C SER A 32 139.28 -67.69 -158.11
N GLU A 33 138.43 -68.26 -158.96
CA GLU A 33 137.09 -67.76 -159.25
C GLU A 33 136.12 -68.03 -158.08
N GLU A 34 136.17 -69.22 -157.48
CA GLU A 34 135.42 -69.56 -156.26
C GLU A 34 135.77 -68.63 -155.08
N LEU A 35 137.04 -68.24 -154.97
CA LEU A 35 137.51 -67.36 -153.88
C LEU A 35 136.98 -65.92 -154.00
N GLU A 36 136.79 -65.40 -155.22
CA GLU A 36 136.15 -64.10 -155.43
C GLU A 36 134.65 -64.15 -155.13
N GLN A 37 133.98 -65.23 -155.56
CA GLN A 37 132.55 -65.44 -155.30
C GLN A 37 132.26 -65.48 -153.79
N SER A 38 133.08 -66.20 -153.02
CA SER A 38 133.00 -66.25 -151.55
C SER A 38 133.22 -64.89 -150.86
N ARG A 39 134.11 -64.04 -151.42
CA ARG A 39 134.37 -62.68 -150.91
C ARG A 39 133.22 -61.73 -151.20
N ALA A 40 132.56 -61.85 -152.35
CA ALA A 40 131.37 -61.07 -152.67
C ALA A 40 130.23 -61.38 -151.69
N GLN A 41 129.94 -62.67 -151.45
CA GLN A 41 128.89 -63.13 -150.54
C GLN A 41 129.00 -62.51 -149.13
N ARG A 42 130.20 -62.57 -148.52
CA ARG A 42 130.48 -61.99 -147.19
C ARG A 42 130.21 -60.49 -147.08
N ARG A 43 130.31 -59.75 -148.19
CA ARG A 43 130.13 -58.29 -148.18
C ARG A 43 128.65 -57.91 -148.08
N THR A 44 127.77 -58.72 -148.67
CA THR A 44 126.31 -58.59 -148.51
C THR A 44 125.85 -58.90 -147.08
N ASP A 45 126.35 -59.98 -146.48
CA ASP A 45 125.96 -60.39 -145.12
C ASP A 45 126.29 -59.31 -144.07
N LEU A 46 127.42 -58.61 -144.25
CA LEU A 46 127.88 -57.51 -143.39
C LEU A 46 127.00 -56.25 -143.46
N LEU A 47 126.30 -56.00 -144.58
CA LEU A 47 125.37 -54.86 -144.70
C LEU A 47 124.05 -55.18 -143.99
N LEU A 48 123.51 -56.38 -144.21
CA LEU A 48 122.29 -56.88 -143.56
C LEU A 48 122.41 -56.88 -142.02
N ALA A 49 123.59 -57.24 -141.49
CA ALA A 49 123.85 -57.19 -140.05
C ALA A 49 123.75 -55.76 -139.48
N GLY A 50 124.19 -54.74 -140.24
CA GLY A 50 124.10 -53.34 -139.84
C GLY A 50 122.68 -52.77 -139.83
N GLU A 51 121.85 -53.16 -140.80
CA GLU A 51 120.43 -52.75 -140.87
C GLU A 51 119.63 -53.33 -139.69
N ILE A 52 119.88 -54.59 -139.34
CA ILE A 52 119.26 -55.27 -138.19
C ILE A 52 119.62 -54.58 -136.86
N GLU A 53 120.88 -54.19 -136.67
CA GLU A 53 121.33 -53.53 -135.43
C GLU A 53 120.76 -52.10 -135.29
N LEU A 54 120.46 -51.43 -136.40
CA LEU A 54 119.85 -50.09 -136.41
C LEU A 54 118.35 -50.17 -136.06
N THR A 55 117.58 -51.03 -136.72
CA THR A 55 116.16 -51.27 -136.39
C THR A 55 115.93 -51.78 -134.97
N LYS A 56 116.87 -52.57 -134.42
CA LYS A 56 116.82 -53.00 -133.02
C LYS A 56 116.91 -51.80 -132.07
N ARG A 57 117.73 -50.80 -132.39
CA ARG A 57 117.95 -49.61 -131.57
C ARG A 57 116.71 -48.70 -131.56
N GLU A 58 116.09 -48.51 -132.72
CA GLU A 58 114.83 -47.76 -132.85
C GLU A 58 113.71 -48.39 -132.00
N LEU A 59 113.55 -49.71 -132.05
CA LEU A 59 112.59 -50.44 -131.20
C LEU A 59 112.92 -50.41 -129.70
N GLU A 60 114.20 -50.35 -129.33
CA GLU A 60 114.63 -50.18 -127.93
C GLU A 60 114.32 -48.77 -127.41
N GLU A 61 114.39 -47.73 -128.25
CA GLU A 61 113.98 -46.35 -127.89
C GLU A 61 112.45 -46.21 -127.79
N GLU A 62 111.67 -46.73 -128.74
CA GLU A 62 110.19 -46.74 -128.66
C GLU A 62 109.68 -47.47 -127.40
N LEU A 63 110.33 -48.56 -126.99
CA LEU A 63 109.99 -49.30 -125.77
C LEU A 63 110.22 -48.50 -124.49
N VAL A 64 111.25 -47.64 -124.45
CA VAL A 64 111.51 -46.74 -123.31
C VAL A 64 110.48 -45.63 -123.26
N GLU A 65 110.14 -45.00 -124.39
CA GLU A 65 109.12 -43.95 -124.45
C GLU A 65 107.73 -44.47 -124.02
N VAL A 66 107.35 -45.68 -124.45
CA VAL A 66 106.11 -46.34 -124.00
C VAL A 66 106.16 -46.69 -122.51
N ALA A 67 107.31 -47.11 -121.97
CA ALA A 67 107.45 -47.41 -120.55
C ALA A 67 107.33 -46.15 -119.68
N GLU A 68 107.96 -45.05 -120.08
CA GLU A 68 107.84 -43.75 -119.40
C GLU A 68 106.39 -43.23 -119.44
N SER A 69 105.73 -43.30 -120.61
CA SER A 69 104.31 -42.95 -120.74
C SER A 69 103.41 -43.82 -119.86
N LEU A 70 103.70 -45.13 -119.70
CA LEU A 70 102.94 -46.00 -118.81
C LEU A 70 103.13 -45.61 -117.34
N THR A 71 104.34 -45.26 -116.92
CA THR A 71 104.58 -44.80 -115.54
C THR A 71 103.87 -43.48 -115.24
N ASP A 72 103.83 -42.55 -116.20
CA ASP A 72 103.11 -41.27 -116.07
C ASP A 72 101.58 -41.46 -115.95
N GLU A 73 100.99 -42.35 -116.76
CA GLU A 73 99.57 -42.67 -116.66
C GLU A 73 99.24 -43.49 -115.40
N THR A 74 100.15 -44.34 -114.91
CA THR A 74 99.98 -45.05 -113.64
C THR A 74 99.97 -44.06 -112.47
N ALA A 75 100.90 -43.11 -112.45
CA ALA A 75 100.94 -42.05 -111.43
C ALA A 75 99.68 -41.15 -111.45
N LYS A 76 99.11 -40.86 -112.64
CA LYS A 76 97.82 -40.16 -112.76
C LYS A 76 96.65 -41.00 -112.25
N ALA A 77 96.65 -42.32 -112.50
CA ALA A 77 95.63 -43.23 -112.00
C ALA A 77 95.65 -43.33 -110.47
N ASP A 78 96.83 -43.43 -109.86
CA ASP A 78 96.99 -43.45 -108.40
C ASP A 78 96.53 -42.12 -107.77
N ALA A 79 96.93 -40.98 -108.33
CA ALA A 79 96.49 -39.66 -107.87
C ALA A 79 94.96 -39.44 -107.99
N LEU A 80 94.33 -40.02 -109.02
CA LEU A 80 92.86 -40.02 -109.15
C LEU A 80 92.18 -40.98 -108.16
N ALA A 81 92.78 -42.13 -107.85
CA ALA A 81 92.29 -43.05 -106.84
C ALA A 81 92.33 -42.42 -105.44
N GLU A 82 93.40 -41.70 -105.12
CA GLU A 82 93.54 -40.92 -103.88
C GLU A 82 92.47 -39.82 -103.79
N GLN A 83 92.28 -39.01 -104.85
CA GLN A 83 91.20 -38.02 -104.90
C GLN A 83 89.80 -38.65 -104.74
N ILE A 84 89.55 -39.85 -105.29
CA ILE A 84 88.27 -40.55 -105.12
C ILE A 84 88.09 -41.00 -103.66
N ALA A 85 89.13 -41.49 -103.00
CA ALA A 85 89.09 -41.88 -101.59
C ALA A 85 88.80 -40.66 -100.69
N ASP A 86 89.47 -39.52 -100.93
CA ASP A 86 89.21 -38.27 -100.22
C ASP A 86 87.76 -37.81 -100.39
N ARG A 87 87.22 -37.82 -101.62
CA ARG A 87 85.82 -37.44 -101.88
C ARG A 87 84.81 -38.42 -101.26
N GLN A 88 85.15 -39.71 -101.13
CA GLN A 88 84.32 -40.66 -100.40
C GLN A 88 84.33 -40.37 -98.89
N SER A 89 85.48 -39.97 -98.33
CA SER A 89 85.60 -39.53 -96.94
C SER A 89 84.80 -38.24 -96.67
N GLU A 90 84.93 -37.22 -97.53
CA GLU A 90 84.12 -35.99 -97.47
C GLU A 90 82.62 -36.29 -97.55
N ALA A 91 82.19 -37.18 -98.45
CA ALA A 91 80.79 -37.56 -98.60
C ALA A 91 80.24 -38.29 -97.36
N ALA A 92 81.03 -39.17 -96.74
CA ALA A 92 80.66 -39.82 -95.49
C ALA A 92 80.53 -38.81 -94.34
N ALA A 93 81.50 -37.89 -94.21
CA ALA A 93 81.44 -36.83 -93.19
C ALA A 93 80.23 -35.89 -93.37
N LEU A 94 79.85 -35.58 -94.62
CA LEU A 94 78.63 -34.81 -94.92
C LEU A 94 77.35 -35.60 -94.59
N ALA A 95 77.31 -36.91 -94.86
CA ALA A 95 76.17 -37.75 -94.50
C ALA A 95 75.95 -37.79 -92.98
N ASP A 96 77.03 -37.95 -92.20
CA ASP A 96 77.00 -37.91 -90.73
C ASP A 96 76.57 -36.54 -90.18
N ASN A 97 76.98 -35.44 -90.83
CA ASN A 97 76.54 -34.09 -90.47
C ASN A 97 75.04 -33.89 -90.77
N ILE A 98 74.54 -34.44 -91.89
CA ILE A 98 73.11 -34.42 -92.24
C ILE A 98 72.28 -35.26 -91.25
N ALA A 99 72.77 -36.44 -90.86
CA ALA A 99 72.13 -37.26 -89.84
C ALA A 99 71.99 -36.51 -88.51
N ARG A 100 73.09 -35.93 -88.00
CA ARG A 100 73.08 -35.12 -86.78
C ARG A 100 72.16 -33.89 -86.89
N ALA A 101 72.09 -33.23 -88.05
CA ALA A 101 71.18 -32.11 -88.26
C ALA A 101 69.70 -32.55 -88.28
N ASN A 102 69.38 -33.73 -88.80
CA ASN A 102 68.04 -34.30 -88.76
C ASN A 102 67.62 -34.70 -87.35
N ASP A 103 68.52 -35.29 -86.56
CA ASP A 103 68.26 -35.59 -85.14
C ASP A 103 68.02 -34.30 -84.32
N GLN A 104 68.78 -33.24 -84.59
CA GLN A 104 68.55 -31.92 -84.00
C GLN A 104 67.19 -31.32 -84.41
N LEU A 105 66.79 -31.46 -85.67
CA LEU A 105 65.47 -31.02 -86.13
C LEU A 105 64.33 -31.83 -85.47
N ALA A 106 64.49 -33.13 -85.29
CA ALA A 106 63.53 -33.96 -84.56
C ALA A 106 63.40 -33.54 -83.08
N GLY A 107 64.53 -33.24 -82.42
CA GLY A 107 64.54 -32.70 -81.06
C GLY A 107 63.82 -31.36 -80.95
N LEU A 108 64.10 -30.42 -81.86
CA LEU A 108 63.42 -29.12 -81.90
C LEU A 108 61.92 -29.25 -82.23
N GLN A 109 61.52 -30.22 -83.06
CA GLN A 109 60.10 -30.51 -83.33
C GLN A 109 59.36 -31.04 -82.09
N ALA A 110 60.02 -31.85 -81.26
CA ALA A 110 59.46 -32.28 -79.97
C ALA A 110 59.32 -31.09 -79.00
N GLU A 111 60.36 -30.25 -78.87
CA GLU A 111 60.34 -29.06 -78.00
C GLU A 111 59.23 -28.06 -78.41
N ILE A 112 58.99 -27.89 -79.72
CA ILE A 112 57.87 -27.08 -80.22
C ILE A 112 56.50 -27.69 -79.86
N ALA A 113 56.35 -29.02 -79.89
CA ALA A 113 55.11 -29.69 -79.53
C ALA A 113 54.81 -29.57 -78.02
N ASP A 114 55.84 -29.67 -77.17
CA ASP A 114 55.71 -29.47 -75.72
C ASP A 114 55.33 -28.02 -75.40
N LEU A 115 55.91 -27.03 -76.09
CA LEU A 115 55.56 -25.62 -75.93
C LEU A 115 54.12 -25.29 -76.38
N ASP A 116 53.61 -25.93 -77.43
CA ASP A 116 52.21 -25.79 -77.86
C ASP A 116 51.23 -26.41 -76.85
N ALA A 117 51.61 -27.50 -76.18
CA ALA A 117 50.85 -28.08 -75.08
C ALA A 117 50.81 -27.15 -73.85
N VAL A 118 51.94 -26.51 -73.49
CA VAL A 118 52.01 -25.52 -72.41
C VAL A 118 51.17 -24.28 -72.73
N ALA A 119 51.19 -23.79 -73.97
CA ALA A 119 50.37 -22.65 -74.39
C ALA A 119 48.86 -22.91 -74.19
N LYS A 120 48.39 -24.11 -74.59
CA LYS A 120 46.99 -24.53 -74.41
C LYS A 120 46.59 -24.70 -72.94
N ALA A 121 47.51 -25.14 -72.08
CA ALA A 121 47.27 -25.21 -70.64
C ALA A 121 47.08 -23.80 -70.05
N LEU A 122 47.96 -22.86 -70.37
CA LEU A 122 47.87 -21.46 -69.92
C LEU A 122 46.61 -20.74 -70.41
N GLU A 123 46.15 -21.05 -71.63
CA GLU A 123 44.92 -20.47 -72.18
C GLU A 123 43.68 -20.96 -71.42
N LYS A 124 43.64 -22.26 -71.07
CA LYS A 124 42.60 -22.85 -70.20
C LYS A 124 42.62 -22.29 -68.77
N ASP A 125 43.80 -22.11 -68.19
CA ASP A 125 43.93 -21.54 -66.83
C ASP A 125 43.46 -20.06 -66.80
N ARG A 126 43.69 -19.31 -67.89
CA ARG A 126 43.18 -17.94 -68.04
C ARG A 126 41.65 -17.89 -68.10
N GLU A 127 41.00 -18.84 -68.78
CA GLU A 127 39.52 -18.94 -68.76
C GLU A 127 38.99 -19.24 -67.35
N ALA A 128 39.63 -20.16 -66.63
CA ALA A 128 39.27 -20.46 -65.24
C ALA A 128 39.45 -19.24 -64.30
N GLN A 129 40.51 -18.45 -64.50
CA GLN A 129 40.76 -17.24 -63.72
C GLN A 129 39.71 -16.14 -63.96
N ILE A 130 39.20 -16.02 -65.20
CA ILE A 130 38.09 -15.11 -65.52
C ILE A 130 36.81 -15.57 -64.82
N ALA A 131 36.47 -16.86 -64.86
CA ALA A 131 35.30 -17.40 -64.17
C ALA A 131 35.36 -17.15 -62.65
N LEU A 132 36.51 -17.41 -62.03
CA LEU A 132 36.72 -17.15 -60.59
C LEU A 132 36.55 -15.66 -60.23
N SER A 133 36.97 -14.74 -61.11
CA SER A 133 36.82 -13.30 -60.88
C SER A 133 35.36 -12.82 -60.91
N ALA A 134 34.50 -13.45 -61.72
CA ALA A 134 33.07 -13.18 -61.75
C ALA A 134 32.38 -13.68 -60.48
N GLU A 135 32.72 -14.91 -60.05
CA GLU A 135 32.15 -15.53 -58.85
C GLU A 135 32.53 -14.78 -57.56
N VAL A 136 33.73 -14.20 -57.50
CA VAL A 136 34.13 -13.29 -56.40
C VAL A 136 33.31 -11.99 -56.38
N ALA A 137 32.90 -11.48 -57.55
CA ALA A 137 32.01 -10.32 -57.63
C ALA A 137 30.60 -10.66 -57.15
N ASP A 138 30.05 -11.81 -57.56
CA ASP A 138 28.74 -12.29 -57.10
C ASP A 138 28.71 -12.51 -55.58
N LEU A 139 29.77 -13.11 -55.01
CA LEU A 139 29.95 -13.28 -53.57
C LEU A 139 30.05 -11.94 -52.81
N ALA A 140 30.66 -10.91 -53.40
CA ALA A 140 30.70 -9.58 -52.79
C ALA A 140 29.28 -8.98 -52.69
N THR A 141 28.48 -9.06 -53.76
CA THR A 141 27.07 -8.63 -53.72
C THR A 141 26.22 -9.44 -52.75
N ALA A 142 26.42 -10.75 -52.64
CA ALA A 142 25.73 -11.59 -51.65
C ALA A 142 26.10 -11.20 -50.21
N THR A 143 27.36 -10.85 -49.97
CA THR A 143 27.86 -10.38 -48.66
C THR A 143 27.24 -9.04 -48.28
N ASP A 144 27.14 -8.10 -49.21
CA ASP A 144 26.50 -6.80 -48.96
C ASP A 144 24.99 -6.92 -48.72
N ALA A 145 24.31 -7.83 -49.43
CA ALA A 145 22.90 -8.15 -49.18
C ALA A 145 22.68 -8.73 -47.77
N ALA A 146 23.46 -9.75 -47.38
CA ALA A 146 23.40 -10.34 -46.04
C ALA A 146 23.73 -9.32 -44.93
N ARG A 147 24.60 -8.33 -45.21
CA ARG A 147 24.92 -7.24 -44.29
C ARG A 147 23.76 -6.26 -44.11
N ALA A 148 23.00 -5.99 -45.17
CA ALA A 148 21.78 -5.18 -45.11
C ALA A 148 20.67 -5.90 -44.33
N GLU A 149 20.49 -7.21 -44.54
CA GLU A 149 19.54 -8.03 -43.77
C GLU A 149 19.91 -8.09 -42.29
N LEU A 150 21.18 -8.29 -41.94
CA LEU A 150 21.66 -8.18 -40.56
C LEU A 150 21.37 -6.81 -39.94
N GLY A 151 21.50 -5.72 -40.71
CA GLY A 151 21.10 -4.38 -40.28
C GLY A 151 19.60 -4.27 -39.99
N ALA A 152 18.75 -4.84 -40.85
CA ALA A 152 17.31 -4.86 -40.67
C ALA A 152 16.87 -5.72 -39.47
N ILE A 153 17.49 -6.89 -39.27
CA ILE A 153 17.27 -7.76 -38.11
C ILE A 153 17.70 -7.04 -36.82
N THR A 154 18.86 -6.38 -36.82
CA THR A 154 19.32 -5.58 -35.67
C THR A 154 18.34 -4.45 -35.33
N GLY A 155 17.76 -3.80 -36.34
CA GLY A 155 16.70 -2.79 -36.17
C GLY A 155 15.41 -3.38 -35.60
N LYS A 156 14.98 -4.56 -36.05
CA LYS A 156 13.83 -5.29 -35.47
C LYS A 156 14.08 -5.65 -34.01
N VAL A 157 15.22 -6.25 -33.68
CA VAL A 157 15.58 -6.63 -32.30
C VAL A 157 15.59 -5.41 -31.38
N ALA A 158 16.10 -4.26 -31.82
CA ALA A 158 16.03 -3.02 -31.05
C ALA A 158 14.58 -2.54 -30.84
N SER A 159 13.72 -2.64 -31.86
CA SER A 159 12.29 -2.31 -31.77
C SER A 159 11.52 -3.25 -30.84
N GLU A 160 11.81 -4.55 -30.89
CA GLU A 160 11.17 -5.56 -30.04
C GLU A 160 11.64 -5.47 -28.59
N THR A 161 12.92 -5.12 -28.36
CA THR A 161 13.45 -4.83 -27.02
C THR A 161 12.71 -3.64 -26.41
N ALA A 162 12.55 -2.54 -27.17
CA ALA A 162 11.79 -1.37 -26.70
C ALA A 162 10.30 -1.68 -26.45
N ALA A 163 9.68 -2.53 -27.28
CA ALA A 163 8.32 -2.99 -27.04
C ALA A 163 8.20 -3.90 -25.80
N LEU A 164 9.21 -4.72 -25.53
CA LEU A 164 9.28 -5.56 -24.34
C LEU A 164 9.43 -4.71 -23.06
N ASP A 165 10.25 -3.66 -23.09
CA ASP A 165 10.41 -2.71 -21.98
C ASP A 165 9.08 -1.98 -21.67
N VAL A 166 8.34 -1.57 -22.70
CA VAL A 166 6.99 -0.98 -22.55
C VAL A 166 6.01 -1.99 -21.95
N ALA A 167 5.96 -3.22 -22.47
CA ALA A 167 5.08 -4.27 -21.93
C ALA A 167 5.45 -4.66 -20.48
N GLN A 168 6.72 -4.57 -20.09
CA GLN A 168 7.14 -4.76 -18.70
C GLN A 168 6.69 -3.61 -17.78
N ALA A 169 6.70 -2.37 -18.28
CA ALA A 169 6.16 -1.22 -17.55
C ALA A 169 4.63 -1.32 -17.38
N GLU A 170 3.90 -1.67 -18.44
CA GLU A 170 2.44 -1.92 -18.39
C GLU A 170 2.09 -3.07 -17.44
N LEU A 171 2.87 -4.16 -17.43
CA LEU A 171 2.70 -5.26 -16.48
C LEU A 171 2.97 -4.86 -15.03
N ALA A 172 3.92 -3.94 -14.79
CA ALA A 172 4.20 -3.41 -13.46
C ALA A 172 3.07 -2.49 -12.96
N ASP A 173 2.54 -1.64 -13.84
CA ASP A 173 1.39 -0.78 -13.53
C ASP A 173 0.12 -1.60 -13.27
N ALA A 174 -0.19 -2.58 -14.13
CA ALA A 174 -1.29 -3.51 -13.93
C ALA A 174 -1.17 -4.29 -12.60
N ARG A 175 0.04 -4.70 -12.19
CA ARG A 175 0.26 -5.29 -10.86
C ARG A 175 -0.03 -4.33 -9.72
N SER A 176 0.34 -3.05 -9.86
CA SER A 176 0.00 -2.03 -8.86
C SER A 176 -1.51 -1.83 -8.77
N GLN A 177 -2.21 -1.79 -9.92
CA GLN A 177 -3.67 -1.69 -9.96
C GLN A 177 -4.36 -2.92 -9.33
N PHE A 178 -3.87 -4.13 -9.61
CA PHE A 178 -4.37 -5.35 -8.96
C PHE A 178 -4.12 -5.37 -7.45
N GLN A 179 -2.98 -4.83 -6.98
CA GLN A 179 -2.71 -4.68 -5.55
C GLN A 179 -3.75 -3.75 -4.91
N THR A 180 -3.96 -2.56 -5.48
CA THR A 180 -4.98 -1.60 -5.00
C THR A 180 -6.39 -2.18 -5.02
N LEU A 181 -6.78 -2.90 -6.08
CA LEU A 181 -8.08 -3.59 -6.14
C LEU A 181 -8.21 -4.71 -5.10
N THR A 182 -7.10 -5.37 -4.73
CA THR A 182 -7.09 -6.39 -3.67
C THR A 182 -7.32 -5.74 -2.31
N ASP A 183 -6.60 -4.65 -2.03
CA ASP A 183 -6.76 -3.87 -0.80
C ASP A 183 -8.19 -3.30 -0.67
N GLN A 184 -8.78 -2.80 -1.77
CA GLN A 184 -10.17 -2.33 -1.84
C GLN A 184 -11.21 -3.45 -1.63
N ILE A 185 -10.95 -4.67 -2.11
CA ILE A 185 -11.83 -5.83 -1.85
C ILE A 185 -11.76 -6.21 -0.37
N GLU A 186 -10.58 -6.20 0.24
CA GLU A 186 -10.41 -6.51 1.67
C GLU A 186 -11.09 -5.45 2.56
N GLU A 187 -11.07 -4.17 2.18
CA GLU A 187 -11.85 -3.10 2.80
C GLU A 187 -13.37 -3.30 2.61
N ALA A 188 -13.82 -3.70 1.41
CA ALA A 188 -15.23 -4.00 1.15
C ALA A 188 -15.75 -5.22 1.94
N GLU A 189 -14.92 -6.24 2.16
CA GLU A 189 -15.25 -7.39 3.01
C GLU A 189 -15.36 -6.99 4.50
N GLN A 190 -14.52 -6.07 4.98
CA GLN A 190 -14.65 -5.49 6.32
C GLN A 190 -15.94 -4.66 6.46
N VAL A 191 -16.31 -3.88 5.43
CA VAL A 191 -17.59 -3.15 5.40
C VAL A 191 -18.78 -4.11 5.41
N ALA A 192 -18.71 -5.24 4.70
CA ALA A 192 -19.75 -6.27 4.72
C ALA A 192 -19.91 -6.91 6.11
N ALA A 193 -18.79 -7.30 6.75
CA ALA A 193 -18.81 -7.83 8.11
C ALA A 193 -19.42 -6.85 9.12
N ARG A 194 -19.05 -5.55 9.02
CA ARG A 194 -19.62 -4.47 9.84
C ARG A 194 -21.11 -4.22 9.55
N SER A 195 -21.57 -4.45 8.32
CA SER A 195 -22.99 -4.38 7.96
C SER A 195 -23.81 -5.52 8.57
N ASP A 196 -23.23 -6.72 8.69
CA ASP A 196 -23.86 -7.86 9.36
C ASP A 196 -23.90 -7.68 10.89
N GLU A 197 -22.85 -7.10 11.49
CA GLU A 197 -22.83 -6.69 12.91
C GLU A 197 -23.90 -5.64 13.21
N ILE A 198 -23.96 -4.55 12.42
CA ILE A 198 -25.02 -3.53 12.49
C ILE A 198 -26.41 -4.15 12.27
N ARG A 199 -26.56 -5.18 11.44
CA ARG A 199 -27.85 -5.89 11.29
C ARG A 199 -28.24 -6.65 12.55
N SER A 200 -27.29 -7.33 13.19
CA SER A 200 -27.52 -8.00 14.48
C SER A 200 -27.94 -7.02 15.57
N GLU A 201 -27.24 -5.89 15.68
CA GLU A 201 -27.60 -4.80 16.61
C GLU A 201 -28.99 -4.23 16.30
N ASN A 202 -29.35 -4.06 15.03
CA ASN A 202 -30.68 -3.61 14.63
C ASN A 202 -31.79 -4.63 14.97
N GLU A 203 -31.52 -5.94 14.88
CA GLU A 203 -32.49 -6.97 15.31
C GLU A 203 -32.66 -6.99 16.84
N GLU A 204 -31.60 -6.72 17.60
CA GLU A 204 -31.66 -6.59 19.06
C GLU A 204 -32.36 -5.29 19.51
N LEU A 205 -32.07 -4.17 18.84
CA LEU A 205 -32.78 -2.91 19.01
C LEU A 205 -34.26 -3.05 18.63
N ALA A 206 -34.60 -3.81 17.58
CA ALA A 206 -36.00 -4.07 17.22
C ALA A 206 -36.73 -4.92 18.29
N ARG A 207 -36.07 -5.90 18.90
CA ARG A 207 -36.64 -6.68 20.03
C ARG A 207 -36.87 -5.80 21.25
N THR A 208 -35.85 -5.07 21.69
CA THR A 208 -35.96 -4.19 22.87
C THR A 208 -36.98 -3.06 22.66
N LEU A 209 -37.12 -2.54 21.44
CA LEU A 209 -38.15 -1.54 21.10
C LEU A 209 -39.57 -2.16 21.14
N ALA A 210 -39.74 -3.41 20.72
CA ALA A 210 -41.02 -4.13 20.86
C ALA A 210 -41.38 -4.42 22.33
N GLU A 211 -40.39 -4.78 23.16
CA GLU A 211 -40.57 -4.97 24.61
C GLU A 211 -40.89 -3.66 25.33
N LEU A 212 -40.19 -2.57 24.99
CA LEU A 212 -40.49 -1.22 25.49
C LEU A 212 -41.89 -0.75 25.07
N GLN A 213 -42.32 -1.04 23.83
CA GLN A 213 -43.69 -0.72 23.39
C GLN A 213 -44.76 -1.51 24.15
N ALA A 214 -44.49 -2.79 24.49
CA ALA A 214 -45.38 -3.58 25.32
C ALA A 214 -45.46 -3.01 26.75
N SER A 215 -44.31 -2.68 27.36
CA SER A 215 -44.23 -2.09 28.69
C SER A 215 -44.89 -0.70 28.76
N VAL A 216 -44.69 0.17 27.76
CA VAL A 216 -45.36 1.48 27.68
C VAL A 216 -46.88 1.33 27.54
N LYS A 217 -47.37 0.29 26.87
CA LYS A 217 -48.81 -0.01 26.79
C LYS A 217 -49.38 -0.49 28.12
N GLU A 218 -48.67 -1.38 28.81
CA GLU A 218 -49.04 -1.87 30.15
C GLU A 218 -49.05 -0.72 31.18
N VAL A 219 -48.01 0.10 31.21
CA VAL A 219 -47.94 1.33 32.05
C VAL A 219 -49.04 2.33 31.68
N GLY A 220 -49.45 2.42 30.41
CA GLY A 220 -50.58 3.24 29.99
C GLY A 220 -51.92 2.74 30.54
N GLU A 221 -52.15 1.42 30.50
CA GLU A 221 -53.34 0.77 31.06
C GLU A 221 -53.38 0.91 32.60
N ASP A 222 -52.24 0.78 33.28
CA ASP A 222 -52.10 1.02 34.72
C ASP A 222 -52.30 2.49 35.10
N LEU A 223 -51.82 3.43 34.29
CA LEU A 223 -51.98 4.87 34.53
C LEU A 223 -53.45 5.31 34.38
N ASP A 224 -54.18 4.77 33.39
CA ASP A 224 -55.62 5.02 33.23
C ASP A 224 -56.42 4.43 34.42
N LEU A 225 -56.03 3.24 34.91
CA LEU A 225 -56.61 2.64 36.11
C LEU A 225 -56.32 3.46 37.38
N ALA A 226 -55.07 3.91 37.57
CA ALA A 226 -54.65 4.74 38.68
C ALA A 226 -55.36 6.10 38.70
N ASN A 227 -55.50 6.76 37.55
CA ASN A 227 -56.26 8.01 37.42
C ASN A 227 -57.76 7.81 37.71
N THR A 228 -58.34 6.67 37.29
CA THR A 228 -59.73 6.32 37.60
C THR A 228 -59.93 6.11 39.10
N ASN A 229 -59.03 5.38 39.76
CA ASN A 229 -59.06 5.16 41.20
C ASN A 229 -58.84 6.45 42.00
N LYS A 230 -57.91 7.31 41.56
CA LYS A 230 -57.67 8.64 42.14
C LYS A 230 -58.92 9.52 42.08
N ALA A 231 -59.57 9.62 40.91
CA ALA A 231 -60.78 10.42 40.75
C ALA A 231 -61.94 9.90 41.63
N ALA A 232 -62.05 8.58 41.83
CA ALA A 232 -63.00 7.99 42.76
C ALA A 232 -62.67 8.36 44.22
N ALA A 233 -61.40 8.22 44.63
CA ALA A 233 -60.94 8.55 45.98
C ALA A 233 -61.07 10.05 46.31
N GLU A 234 -60.79 10.95 45.36
CA GLU A 234 -61.01 12.39 45.51
C GLU A 234 -62.51 12.74 45.69
N SER A 235 -63.40 12.04 44.98
CA SER A 235 -64.85 12.19 45.15
C SER A 235 -65.32 11.68 46.52
N GLU A 236 -64.86 10.50 46.95
CA GLU A 236 -65.21 9.97 48.27
C GLU A 236 -64.66 10.86 49.39
N LEU A 237 -63.43 11.38 49.27
CA LEU A 237 -62.86 12.30 50.25
C LEU A 237 -63.73 13.56 50.40
N ALA A 238 -64.17 14.17 49.30
CA ALA A 238 -65.05 15.34 49.34
C ALA A 238 -66.40 15.06 50.02
N ASP A 239 -67.01 13.89 49.75
CA ASP A 239 -68.25 13.46 50.41
C ASP A 239 -68.04 13.23 51.93
N LYS A 240 -66.88 12.67 52.33
CA LYS A 240 -66.52 12.45 53.74
C LYS A 240 -66.21 13.75 54.46
N GLU A 241 -65.53 14.71 53.83
CA GLU A 241 -65.31 16.05 54.39
C GLU A 241 -66.65 16.79 54.62
N GLY A 242 -67.60 16.68 53.69
CA GLY A 242 -68.97 17.19 53.88
C GLY A 242 -69.71 16.55 55.06
N LEU A 243 -69.54 15.24 55.25
CA LEU A 243 -70.05 14.51 56.43
C LEU A 243 -69.38 14.99 57.73
N ILE A 244 -68.06 15.17 57.77
CA ILE A 244 -67.33 15.66 58.94
C ILE A 244 -67.77 17.08 59.32
N ALA A 245 -67.94 17.98 58.34
CA ALA A 245 -68.45 19.33 58.56
C ALA A 245 -69.87 19.29 59.17
N THR A 246 -70.74 18.41 58.65
CA THR A 246 -72.10 18.21 59.16
C THR A 246 -72.08 17.70 60.61
N ARG A 247 -71.33 16.63 60.91
CA ARG A 247 -71.25 16.06 62.27
C ARG A 247 -70.59 17.01 63.28
N THR A 248 -69.66 17.85 62.84
CA THR A 248 -69.06 18.90 63.68
C THR A 248 -70.11 19.94 64.10
N SER A 249 -71.05 20.29 63.22
CA SER A 249 -72.17 21.19 63.55
C SER A 249 -73.18 20.54 64.52
N GLU A 250 -73.43 19.24 64.39
CA GLU A 250 -74.30 18.48 65.30
C GLU A 250 -73.69 18.31 66.69
N LEU A 251 -72.38 18.04 66.78
CA LEU A 251 -71.65 18.00 68.06
C LEU A 251 -71.73 19.34 68.79
N ALA A 252 -71.53 20.46 68.10
CA ALA A 252 -71.65 21.79 68.68
C ALA A 252 -73.08 22.08 69.20
N ALA A 253 -74.11 21.59 68.50
CA ALA A 253 -75.50 21.71 68.94
C ALA A 253 -75.79 20.87 70.20
N LEU A 254 -75.39 19.60 70.22
CA LEU A 254 -75.55 18.72 71.38
C LEU A 254 -74.78 19.23 72.61
N GLN A 255 -73.59 19.77 72.40
CA GLN A 255 -72.77 20.34 73.47
C GLN A 255 -73.42 21.60 74.07
N ALA A 256 -74.11 22.41 73.26
CA ALA A 256 -74.93 23.51 73.74
C ALA A 256 -76.20 23.05 74.50
N GLU A 257 -76.84 21.95 74.07
CA GLU A 257 -77.98 21.36 74.80
C GLU A 257 -77.56 20.81 76.18
N VAL A 258 -76.39 20.18 76.28
CA VAL A 258 -75.84 19.71 77.57
C VAL A 258 -75.60 20.88 78.53
N SER A 259 -74.91 21.94 78.09
CA SER A 259 -74.68 23.12 78.95
C SER A 259 -75.98 23.84 79.34
N ALA A 260 -77.00 23.84 78.47
CA ALA A 260 -78.32 24.37 78.80
C ALA A 260 -79.05 23.51 79.84
N ALA A 261 -78.91 22.18 79.78
CA ALA A 261 -79.47 21.26 80.77
C ALA A 261 -78.79 21.40 82.13
N GLU A 262 -77.46 21.57 82.17
CA GLU A 262 -76.69 21.82 83.40
C GLU A 262 -77.12 23.12 84.09
N ALA A 263 -77.24 24.23 83.35
CA ALA A 263 -77.70 25.52 83.87
C ALA A 263 -79.17 25.49 84.36
N ALA A 264 -80.02 24.67 83.73
CA ALA A 264 -81.40 24.45 84.19
C ALA A 264 -81.46 23.64 85.50
N LEU A 265 -80.48 22.76 85.72
CA LEU A 265 -80.35 21.96 86.94
C LEU A 265 -79.90 22.83 88.13
N GLU A 266 -78.91 23.70 87.90
CA GLU A 266 -78.40 24.65 88.90
C GLU A 266 -79.47 25.66 89.36
N ASN A 267 -80.25 26.23 88.43
CA ASN A 267 -81.39 27.08 88.77
C ASN A 267 -82.46 26.37 89.62
N ARG A 268 -82.71 25.08 89.36
CA ARG A 268 -83.64 24.26 90.15
C ARG A 268 -83.09 23.94 91.54
N GLN A 269 -81.77 23.88 91.67
CA GLN A 269 -81.07 23.66 92.94
C GLN A 269 -81.13 24.92 93.82
N ALA A 270 -81.05 26.13 93.23
CA ALA A 270 -81.30 27.39 93.93
C ALA A 270 -82.76 27.49 94.45
N ALA A 271 -83.74 27.12 93.62
CA ALA A 271 -85.16 27.12 94.01
C ALA A 271 -85.50 26.11 95.15
N LEU A 272 -84.65 25.09 95.36
CA LEU A 272 -84.83 24.13 96.46
C LEU A 272 -84.46 24.75 97.82
N VAL A 273 -83.46 25.64 97.86
CA VAL A 273 -82.95 26.27 99.09
C VAL A 273 -83.90 27.33 99.63
N GLU A 274 -84.64 28.03 98.77
CA GLU A 274 -85.62 29.05 99.19
C GLU A 274 -86.89 28.43 99.82
N ALA A 275 -87.16 27.15 99.56
CA ALA A 275 -88.33 26.44 100.08
C ALA A 275 -88.19 25.95 101.54
N GLU A 276 -86.99 25.95 102.13
CA GLU A 276 -86.75 25.44 103.49
C GLU A 276 -87.03 26.48 104.60
N ALA A 277 -87.32 27.73 104.25
CA ALA A 277 -87.57 28.81 105.20
C ALA A 277 -89.07 29.05 105.49
N VAL A 278 -89.46 28.82 106.77
CA VAL A 278 -90.68 29.27 107.49
C VAL A 278 -91.67 28.17 107.92
N THR A 279 -91.49 27.74 109.17
CA THR A 279 -92.23 26.67 109.84
C THR A 279 -93.43 27.21 110.65
N GLY A 280 -94.66 27.23 110.10
CA GLY A 280 -95.83 27.50 110.95
C GLY A 280 -97.20 27.77 110.32
N LYS A 281 -97.96 26.70 109.96
CA LYS A 281 -99.45 26.67 109.88
C LYS A 281 -99.98 25.23 109.66
N ILE A 282 -99.76 24.36 110.66
CA ILE A 282 -99.82 22.88 110.61
C ILE A 282 -101.22 22.24 110.39
N ALA A 283 -102.26 23.00 110.05
CA ALA A 283 -103.61 22.46 109.76
C ALA A 283 -103.94 22.38 108.26
N GLU A 284 -103.38 23.26 107.44
CA GLU A 284 -103.58 23.29 105.97
C GLU A 284 -102.71 22.26 105.25
N THR A 285 -101.68 21.74 105.94
CA THR A 285 -100.67 20.82 105.42
C THR A 285 -101.19 19.44 105.05
N ARG A 286 -102.28 18.92 105.62
CA ARG A 286 -102.76 17.57 105.26
C ARG A 286 -103.31 17.46 103.85
N GLN A 287 -103.97 18.50 103.35
CA GLN A 287 -104.50 18.51 101.98
C GLN A 287 -103.42 18.89 100.95
N LYS A 288 -102.43 19.71 101.36
CA LYS A 288 -101.25 20.01 100.53
C LYS A 288 -100.26 18.84 100.47
N LEU A 289 -100.15 18.01 101.52
CA LEU A 289 -99.30 16.81 101.54
C LEU A 289 -99.67 15.82 100.42
N SER A 290 -100.95 15.51 100.24
CA SER A 290 -101.40 14.60 99.17
C SER A 290 -101.15 15.13 97.75
N ASN A 291 -101.01 16.45 97.57
CA ASN A 291 -100.63 17.04 96.29
C ASN A 291 -99.10 17.14 96.15
N ALA A 292 -98.38 17.37 97.24
CA ALA A 292 -96.91 17.41 97.28
C ALA A 292 -96.28 16.02 97.08
N GLU A 293 -96.89 14.96 97.61
CA GLU A 293 -96.48 13.56 97.34
C GLU A 293 -96.66 13.21 95.86
N ARG A 294 -97.73 13.69 95.23
CA ARG A 294 -97.98 13.50 93.79
C ARG A 294 -96.98 14.26 92.93
N LEU A 295 -96.72 15.54 93.26
CA LEU A 295 -95.68 16.35 92.62
C LEU A 295 -94.26 15.79 92.85
N ARG A 296 -93.99 15.14 93.98
CA ARG A 296 -92.73 14.41 94.22
C ARG A 296 -92.63 13.21 93.29
N ASP A 297 -93.69 12.42 93.15
CA ASP A 297 -93.65 11.20 92.34
C ASP A 297 -93.61 11.54 90.83
N ASP A 298 -94.31 12.60 90.40
CA ASP A 298 -94.18 13.16 89.05
C ASP A 298 -92.75 13.69 88.81
N ALA A 299 -92.15 14.42 89.78
CA ALA A 299 -90.77 14.89 89.68
C ALA A 299 -89.72 13.77 89.73
N MET A 300 -90.01 12.64 90.40
CA MET A 300 -89.14 11.46 90.41
C MET A 300 -89.22 10.71 89.08
N SER A 301 -90.42 10.62 88.48
CA SER A 301 -90.61 10.12 87.12
C SER A 301 -89.89 10.99 86.08
N ASP A 302 -89.96 12.31 86.20
CA ASP A 302 -89.23 13.23 85.32
C ASP A 302 -87.71 13.10 85.52
N TYR A 303 -87.23 12.89 86.75
CA TYR A 303 -85.81 12.62 87.04
C TYR A 303 -85.34 11.31 86.41
N GLU A 304 -86.12 10.22 86.49
CA GLU A 304 -85.79 8.96 85.82
C GLU A 304 -85.76 9.10 84.29
N VAL A 305 -86.67 9.88 83.70
CA VAL A 305 -86.66 10.20 82.26
C VAL A 305 -85.45 11.04 81.85
N VAL A 306 -85.05 12.02 82.67
CA VAL A 306 -83.84 12.84 82.40
C VAL A 306 -82.56 12.02 82.59
N ALA A 307 -82.48 11.18 83.62
CA ALA A 307 -81.35 10.27 83.83
C ALA A 307 -81.21 9.26 82.68
N ALA A 308 -82.32 8.69 82.21
CA ALA A 308 -82.33 7.82 81.03
C ALA A 308 -81.86 8.55 79.77
N ARG A 309 -82.31 9.79 79.53
CA ARG A 309 -81.86 10.63 78.40
C ARG A 309 -80.37 11.00 78.50
N LEU A 310 -79.87 11.29 79.69
CA LEU A 310 -78.45 11.57 79.90
C LEU A 310 -77.60 10.32 79.62
N GLN A 311 -78.05 9.14 80.05
CA GLN A 311 -77.37 7.88 79.77
C GLN A 311 -77.40 7.52 78.28
N ASP A 312 -78.51 7.78 77.58
CA ASP A 312 -78.66 7.57 76.13
C ASP A 312 -77.78 8.55 75.33
N ALA A 313 -77.72 9.82 75.74
CA ALA A 313 -76.82 10.82 75.18
C ALA A 313 -75.34 10.47 75.41
N GLN A 314 -74.97 9.96 76.60
CA GLN A 314 -73.62 9.48 76.89
C GLN A 314 -73.24 8.26 76.05
N ALA A 315 -74.16 7.31 75.85
CA ALA A 315 -73.95 6.16 74.97
C ALA A 315 -73.79 6.59 73.49
N THR A 316 -74.60 7.54 73.05
CA THR A 316 -74.52 8.12 71.69
C THR A 316 -73.22 8.89 71.47
N LEU A 317 -72.75 9.65 72.47
CA LEU A 317 -71.47 10.36 72.41
C LEU A 317 -70.28 9.39 72.36
N ALA A 318 -70.32 8.30 73.13
CA ALA A 318 -69.28 7.27 73.08
C ALA A 318 -69.22 6.57 71.70
N ALA A 319 -70.38 6.26 71.10
CA ALA A 319 -70.46 5.70 69.75
C ALA A 319 -69.92 6.68 68.70
N ALA A 320 -70.33 7.96 68.75
CA ALA A 320 -69.86 9.00 67.83
C ALA A 320 -68.34 9.24 67.94
N THR A 321 -67.78 9.15 69.16
CA THR A 321 -66.33 9.25 69.39
C THR A 321 -65.59 8.06 68.76
N GLN A 322 -66.09 6.84 68.94
CA GLN A 322 -65.51 5.64 68.37
C GLN A 322 -65.56 5.63 66.82
N GLU A 323 -66.67 6.12 66.24
CA GLU A 323 -66.79 6.31 64.78
C GLU A 323 -65.81 7.38 64.27
N ALA A 324 -65.63 8.49 65.00
CA ALA A 324 -64.65 9.53 64.65
C ALA A 324 -63.20 9.02 64.69
N ASP A 325 -62.82 8.20 65.68
CA ASP A 325 -61.50 7.59 65.77
C ASP A 325 -61.25 6.58 64.63
N THR A 326 -62.28 5.82 64.24
CA THR A 326 -62.19 4.90 63.09
C THR A 326 -62.03 5.67 61.78
N ALA A 327 -62.85 6.70 61.54
CA ALA A 327 -62.73 7.57 60.36
C ALA A 327 -61.35 8.26 60.30
N ARG A 328 -60.78 8.65 61.45
CA ARG A 328 -59.44 9.25 61.52
C ARG A 328 -58.33 8.24 61.19
N ALA A 329 -58.47 6.98 61.61
CA ALA A 329 -57.53 5.92 61.26
C ALA A 329 -57.59 5.57 59.76
N GLU A 330 -58.77 5.61 59.16
CA GLU A 330 -58.95 5.40 57.71
C GLU A 330 -58.39 6.59 56.89
N ALA A 331 -58.63 7.83 57.31
CA ALA A 331 -58.05 9.01 56.67
C ALA A 331 -56.50 9.05 56.71
N ILE A 332 -55.86 8.43 57.71
CA ILE A 332 -54.41 8.25 57.74
C ILE A 332 -53.97 7.24 56.66
N ARG A 333 -54.65 6.08 56.55
CA ARG A 333 -54.33 5.09 55.50
C ARG A 333 -54.47 5.66 54.10
N SER A 334 -55.56 6.38 53.81
CA SER A 334 -55.74 7.01 52.48
C SER A 334 -54.66 8.06 52.18
N ARG A 335 -54.10 8.72 53.20
CA ARG A 335 -52.95 9.63 53.02
C ARG A 335 -51.65 8.87 52.72
N ASP A 336 -51.42 7.75 53.38
CA ASP A 336 -50.26 6.89 53.11
C ASP A 336 -50.34 6.27 51.70
N GLU A 337 -51.54 5.90 51.24
CA GLU A 337 -51.83 5.43 49.88
C GLU A 337 -51.59 6.53 48.82
N VAL A 338 -52.03 7.77 49.08
CA VAL A 338 -51.72 8.93 48.21
C VAL A 338 -50.22 9.17 48.13
N ARG A 339 -49.50 9.08 49.25
CA ARG A 339 -48.03 9.23 49.26
C ARG A 339 -47.34 8.14 48.42
N ALA A 340 -47.79 6.89 48.50
CA ALA A 340 -47.27 5.82 47.65
C ALA A 340 -47.57 6.05 46.15
N ALA A 341 -48.71 6.67 45.83
CA ALA A 341 -49.04 7.10 44.47
C ALA A 341 -48.16 8.27 43.98
N GLU A 342 -47.74 9.17 44.86
CA GLU A 342 -46.79 10.25 44.54
C GLU A 342 -45.37 9.71 44.32
N GLU A 343 -44.91 8.78 45.15
CA GLU A 343 -43.59 8.13 45.01
C GLU A 343 -43.51 7.31 43.69
N THR A 344 -44.59 6.61 43.30
CA THR A 344 -44.66 5.93 41.99
C THR A 344 -44.76 6.88 40.80
N LEU A 345 -45.46 8.02 40.92
CA LEU A 345 -45.46 9.07 39.89
C LEU A 345 -44.06 9.68 39.67
N ALA A 346 -43.27 9.85 40.74
CA ALA A 346 -41.89 10.31 40.62
C ALA A 346 -41.02 9.30 39.83
N THR A 347 -41.13 8.00 40.14
CA THR A 347 -40.42 6.94 39.40
C THR A 347 -40.83 6.89 37.93
N LEU A 348 -42.13 7.02 37.62
CA LEU A 348 -42.62 7.08 36.23
C LEU A 348 -42.09 8.30 35.47
N SER A 349 -41.97 9.46 36.13
CA SER A 349 -41.39 10.67 35.53
C SER A 349 -39.91 10.48 35.15
N GLU A 350 -39.14 9.76 35.97
CA GLU A 350 -37.74 9.43 35.70
C GLU A 350 -37.60 8.43 34.53
N GLN A 351 -38.48 7.41 34.47
CA GLN A 351 -38.57 6.49 33.34
C GLN A 351 -38.92 7.21 32.03
N ILE A 352 -39.83 8.18 32.06
CA ILE A 352 -40.18 9.01 30.88
C ILE A 352 -38.99 9.88 30.42
N ALA A 353 -38.21 10.44 31.33
CA ALA A 353 -36.99 11.18 30.98
C ALA A 353 -35.93 10.28 30.33
N THR A 354 -35.77 9.07 30.86
CA THR A 354 -34.87 8.04 30.31
C THR A 354 -35.33 7.60 28.91
N ALA A 355 -36.62 7.34 28.73
CA ALA A 355 -37.21 6.97 27.44
C ALA A 355 -37.07 8.07 26.37
N ARG A 356 -37.18 9.36 26.73
CA ARG A 356 -36.88 10.47 25.81
C ARG A 356 -35.42 10.48 25.36
N THR A 357 -34.49 10.25 26.27
CA THR A 357 -33.06 10.17 25.94
C THR A 357 -32.77 9.00 24.98
N ALA A 358 -33.47 7.88 25.12
CA ALA A 358 -33.40 6.76 24.17
C ALA A 358 -34.06 7.10 22.81
N ALA A 359 -35.15 7.87 22.79
CA ALA A 359 -35.80 8.34 21.56
C ALA A 359 -34.90 9.31 20.77
N GLU A 360 -34.13 10.17 21.45
CA GLU A 360 -33.15 11.06 20.80
C GLU A 360 -31.96 10.28 20.21
N ARG A 361 -31.45 9.26 20.93
CA ARG A 361 -30.41 8.35 20.40
C ARG A 361 -30.87 7.57 19.17
N THR A 362 -32.13 7.10 19.15
CA THR A 362 -32.70 6.40 17.99
C THR A 362 -33.06 7.32 16.82
N ALA A 363 -33.19 8.64 17.04
CA ALA A 363 -33.23 9.61 15.96
C ALA A 363 -31.84 9.78 15.33
N ALA A 364 -30.80 9.97 16.14
CA ALA A 364 -29.42 10.06 15.63
C ALA A 364 -28.98 8.80 14.86
N ALA A 365 -29.36 7.61 15.34
CA ALA A 365 -29.08 6.35 14.65
C ALA A 365 -29.82 6.23 13.29
N ARG A 366 -30.97 6.90 13.10
CA ARG A 366 -31.62 6.98 11.78
C ARG A 366 -30.87 7.90 10.83
N ASP A 367 -30.41 9.05 11.32
CA ASP A 367 -29.61 9.97 10.51
C ASP A 367 -28.29 9.31 10.07
N GLU A 368 -27.67 8.48 10.93
CA GLU A 368 -26.53 7.64 10.54
C GLU A 368 -26.92 6.54 9.53
N LEU A 369 -28.09 5.90 9.68
CA LEU A 369 -28.58 4.89 8.73
C LEU A 369 -28.78 5.47 7.32
N ASP A 370 -29.39 6.66 7.20
CA ASP A 370 -29.60 7.35 5.92
C ASP A 370 -28.26 7.72 5.27
N ASN A 371 -27.28 8.17 6.07
CA ASN A 371 -25.91 8.41 5.59
C ASN A 371 -25.25 7.11 5.10
N VAL A 372 -25.35 6.01 5.85
CA VAL A 372 -24.81 4.69 5.44
C VAL A 372 -25.50 4.16 4.18
N GLN A 373 -26.81 4.36 4.02
CA GLN A 373 -27.51 4.02 2.77
C GLN A 373 -27.00 4.82 1.58
N SER A 374 -26.78 6.13 1.73
CA SER A 374 -26.22 6.95 0.65
C SER A 374 -24.77 6.57 0.29
N GLY A 375 -23.97 6.15 1.28
CA GLY A 375 -22.63 5.59 1.05
C GLY A 375 -22.66 4.23 0.35
N LEU A 376 -23.66 3.39 0.67
CA LEU A 376 -23.85 2.10 0.01
C LEU A 376 -24.30 2.25 -1.45
N GLU A 377 -25.17 3.20 -1.78
CA GLU A 377 -25.52 3.52 -3.18
C GLU A 377 -24.29 4.01 -3.96
N ALA A 378 -23.49 4.90 -3.37
CA ALA A 378 -22.24 5.36 -4.01
C ALA A 378 -21.23 4.22 -4.25
N ALA A 379 -21.06 3.31 -3.28
CA ALA A 379 -20.19 2.14 -3.42
C ALA A 379 -20.73 1.13 -4.46
N LEU A 380 -22.04 1.01 -4.61
CA LEU A 380 -22.65 0.18 -5.67
C LEU A 380 -22.44 0.80 -7.06
N ASP A 381 -22.57 2.12 -7.20
CA ASP A 381 -22.25 2.82 -8.44
C ASP A 381 -20.76 2.64 -8.82
N GLU A 382 -19.83 2.81 -7.86
CA GLU A 382 -18.39 2.56 -8.05
C GLU A 382 -18.09 1.10 -8.42
N LYS A 383 -18.80 0.13 -7.82
CA LYS A 383 -18.74 -1.29 -8.20
C LYS A 383 -19.19 -1.52 -9.64
N THR A 384 -20.24 -0.84 -10.12
CA THR A 384 -20.67 -0.99 -11.53
C THR A 384 -19.70 -0.32 -12.51
N ALA A 385 -19.04 0.76 -12.12
CA ALA A 385 -17.99 1.40 -12.92
C ALA A 385 -16.76 0.50 -13.05
N THR A 386 -16.26 -0.05 -11.93
CA THR A 386 -15.12 -0.99 -11.92
C THR A 386 -15.44 -2.31 -12.63
N GLU A 387 -16.68 -2.82 -12.58
CA GLU A 387 -17.11 -3.96 -13.40
C GLU A 387 -17.09 -3.66 -14.91
N ALA A 388 -17.41 -2.42 -15.31
CA ALA A 388 -17.31 -1.99 -16.70
C ALA A 388 -15.86 -1.84 -17.16
N GLU A 389 -14.98 -1.28 -16.32
CA GLU A 389 -13.54 -1.21 -16.57
C GLU A 389 -12.90 -2.60 -16.67
N LEU A 390 -13.25 -3.53 -15.77
CA LEU A 390 -12.84 -4.93 -15.83
C LEU A 390 -13.32 -5.62 -17.12
N SER A 391 -14.50 -5.25 -17.63
CA SER A 391 -14.98 -5.72 -18.93
C SER A 391 -14.18 -5.14 -20.11
N SER A 392 -13.72 -3.88 -20.02
CA SER A 392 -12.81 -3.29 -21.02
C SER A 392 -11.45 -3.98 -21.00
N MET A 393 -10.83 -4.12 -19.82
CA MET A 393 -9.55 -4.81 -19.65
C MET A 393 -9.60 -6.26 -20.13
N LYS A 394 -10.73 -6.97 -19.94
CA LYS A 394 -10.93 -8.33 -20.50
C LYS A 394 -10.98 -8.34 -22.03
N ALA A 395 -11.58 -7.32 -22.66
CA ALA A 395 -11.59 -7.19 -24.11
C ALA A 395 -10.20 -6.82 -24.66
N GLU A 396 -9.48 -5.93 -23.98
CA GLU A 396 -8.10 -5.56 -24.31
C GLU A 396 -7.13 -6.73 -24.13
N LEU A 397 -7.27 -7.51 -23.05
CA LEU A 397 -6.50 -8.73 -22.84
C LEU A 397 -6.79 -9.79 -23.92
N ALA A 398 -8.04 -9.95 -24.34
CA ALA A 398 -8.38 -10.84 -25.45
C ALA A 398 -7.73 -10.39 -26.76
N ALA A 399 -7.75 -9.08 -27.06
CA ALA A 399 -7.07 -8.51 -28.22
C ALA A 399 -5.54 -8.67 -28.15
N ALA A 400 -4.95 -8.52 -26.96
CA ALA A 400 -3.52 -8.72 -26.73
C ALA A 400 -3.11 -10.20 -26.90
N ILE A 401 -3.94 -11.15 -26.44
CA ILE A 401 -3.74 -12.60 -26.67
C ILE A 401 -3.78 -12.92 -28.16
N GLU A 402 -4.72 -12.34 -28.91
CA GLU A 402 -4.83 -12.56 -30.36
C GLU A 402 -3.66 -11.93 -31.14
N ALA A 403 -3.21 -10.73 -30.74
CA ALA A 403 -1.98 -10.12 -31.25
C ALA A 403 -0.73 -10.98 -30.95
N LEU A 404 -0.65 -11.57 -29.76
CA LEU A 404 0.41 -12.53 -29.38
C LEU A 404 0.36 -13.82 -30.20
N ALA A 405 -0.83 -14.32 -30.57
CA ALA A 405 -0.97 -15.47 -31.45
C ALA A 405 -0.48 -15.17 -32.87
N VAL A 406 -0.77 -13.97 -33.40
CA VAL A 406 -0.23 -13.49 -34.69
C VAL A 406 1.29 -13.34 -34.63
N GLN A 407 1.83 -12.76 -33.55
CA GLN A 407 3.27 -12.63 -33.32
C GLN A 407 3.99 -13.99 -33.22
N ARG A 408 3.40 -14.98 -32.54
CA ARG A 408 3.92 -16.36 -32.52
C ARG A 408 3.95 -16.97 -33.91
N SER A 409 2.87 -16.86 -34.68
CA SER A 409 2.84 -17.34 -36.07
C SER A 409 3.85 -16.63 -37.00
N GLN A 410 4.25 -15.40 -36.69
CA GLN A 410 5.34 -14.71 -37.39
C GLN A 410 6.71 -15.22 -36.95
N ASN A 411 6.92 -15.48 -35.66
CA ASN A 411 8.15 -16.11 -35.16
C ASN A 411 8.35 -17.53 -35.69
N ASP A 412 7.29 -18.36 -35.73
CA ASP A 412 7.36 -19.71 -36.31
C ASP A 412 7.84 -19.68 -37.77
N LYS A 413 7.39 -18.70 -38.56
CA LYS A 413 7.86 -18.48 -39.94
C LYS A 413 9.31 -18.00 -40.01
N LEU A 414 9.71 -17.11 -39.11
CA LEU A 414 11.09 -16.64 -39.03
C LEU A 414 12.05 -17.75 -38.59
N ASP A 415 11.60 -18.70 -37.77
CA ASP A 415 12.36 -19.90 -37.42
C ASP A 415 12.44 -20.89 -38.59
N GLU A 416 11.35 -21.10 -39.35
CA GLU A 416 11.40 -21.87 -40.61
C GLU A 416 12.39 -21.24 -41.62
N GLU A 417 12.34 -19.91 -41.80
CA GLU A 417 13.29 -19.16 -42.62
C GLU A 417 14.72 -19.29 -42.07
N ALA A 418 14.96 -19.13 -40.77
CA ALA A 418 16.27 -19.26 -40.16
C ALA A 418 16.84 -20.70 -40.24
N VAL A 419 16.00 -21.73 -40.19
CA VAL A 419 16.41 -23.12 -40.42
C VAL A 419 16.81 -23.32 -41.89
N ALA A 420 16.04 -22.76 -42.83
CA ALA A 420 16.42 -22.77 -44.25
C ALA A 420 17.74 -22.02 -44.52
N THR A 421 17.94 -20.84 -43.91
CA THR A 421 19.20 -20.07 -44.04
C THR A 421 20.39 -20.79 -43.39
N ARG A 422 20.19 -21.49 -42.26
CA ARG A 422 21.25 -22.33 -41.67
C ARG A 422 21.61 -23.52 -42.55
N ALA A 423 20.64 -24.13 -43.24
CA ALA A 423 20.90 -25.19 -44.19
C ALA A 423 21.71 -24.70 -45.40
N THR A 424 21.39 -23.53 -45.96
CA THR A 424 22.18 -22.94 -47.05
C THR A 424 23.56 -22.47 -46.60
N LEU A 425 23.71 -21.98 -45.36
CA LEU A 425 25.02 -21.66 -44.78
C LEU A 425 25.89 -22.90 -44.55
N ALA A 426 25.31 -24.04 -44.16
CA ALA A 426 26.04 -25.29 -44.01
C ALA A 426 26.57 -25.80 -45.37
N ASP A 427 25.73 -25.77 -46.41
CA ASP A 427 26.12 -26.13 -47.78
C ASP A 427 27.20 -25.19 -48.33
N LEU A 428 27.07 -23.87 -48.14
CA LEU A 428 28.12 -22.91 -48.49
C LEU A 428 29.43 -23.16 -47.73
N ASN A 429 29.37 -23.52 -46.44
CA ASN A 429 30.58 -23.78 -45.66
C ASN A 429 31.31 -25.06 -46.15
N GLU A 430 30.57 -26.11 -46.51
CA GLU A 430 31.13 -27.32 -47.13
C GLU A 430 31.77 -27.00 -48.49
N GLN A 431 31.13 -26.16 -49.30
CA GLN A 431 31.72 -25.66 -50.56
C GLN A 431 32.98 -24.80 -50.35
N VAL A 432 33.02 -23.98 -49.28
CA VAL A 432 34.19 -23.17 -48.93
C VAL A 432 35.35 -24.05 -48.46
N GLU A 433 35.13 -25.06 -47.62
CA GLU A 433 36.19 -26.00 -47.20
C GLU A 433 36.75 -26.79 -48.39
N ALA A 434 35.88 -27.28 -49.28
CA ALA A 434 36.30 -27.96 -50.51
C ALA A 434 37.15 -27.04 -51.42
N ARG A 435 36.80 -25.75 -51.52
CA ARG A 435 37.58 -24.77 -52.30
C ARG A 435 38.87 -24.33 -51.61
N GLN A 436 38.91 -24.24 -50.28
CA GLN A 436 40.15 -23.96 -49.55
C GLN A 436 41.17 -25.09 -49.74
N ALA A 437 40.73 -26.35 -49.78
CA ALA A 437 41.58 -27.48 -50.15
C ALA A 437 42.14 -27.34 -51.57
N ALA A 438 41.30 -27.00 -52.55
CA ALA A 438 41.73 -26.76 -53.94
C ALA A 438 42.69 -25.57 -54.09
N VAL A 439 42.50 -24.49 -53.32
CA VAL A 439 43.42 -23.33 -53.30
C VAL A 439 44.77 -23.69 -52.66
N ALA A 440 44.78 -24.53 -51.62
CA ALA A 440 46.04 -25.04 -51.04
C ALA A 440 46.82 -25.91 -52.05
N GLU A 441 46.13 -26.72 -52.84
CA GLU A 441 46.74 -27.49 -53.94
C GLU A 441 47.25 -26.58 -55.07
N ALA A 442 46.48 -25.55 -55.45
CA ALA A 442 46.90 -24.57 -56.46
C ALA A 442 48.13 -23.76 -56.03
N LEU A 443 48.22 -23.36 -54.75
CA LEU A 443 49.41 -22.67 -54.20
C LEU A 443 50.64 -23.61 -54.17
N ALA A 444 50.45 -24.90 -53.87
CA ALA A 444 51.52 -25.89 -53.93
C ALA A 444 52.00 -26.15 -55.38
N LEU A 445 51.11 -26.04 -56.37
CA LEU A 445 51.46 -26.07 -57.79
C LEU A 445 52.18 -24.78 -58.23
N GLN A 446 51.70 -23.61 -57.81
CA GLN A 446 52.36 -22.32 -58.08
C GLN A 446 53.79 -22.26 -57.53
N GLY A 447 54.04 -22.85 -56.36
CA GLY A 447 55.39 -23.00 -55.82
C GLY A 447 56.31 -23.90 -56.67
N LYS A 448 55.77 -24.90 -57.36
CA LYS A 448 56.52 -25.71 -58.33
C LYS A 448 56.76 -24.95 -59.64
N THR A 449 55.79 -24.16 -60.09
CA THR A 449 55.93 -23.32 -61.30
C THR A 449 57.02 -22.27 -61.10
N SER A 450 57.07 -21.58 -59.96
CA SER A 450 58.12 -20.58 -59.69
C SER A 450 59.51 -21.19 -59.52
N ALA A 451 59.62 -22.44 -59.06
CA ALA A 451 60.87 -23.20 -59.09
C ALA A 451 61.30 -23.54 -60.54
N LEU A 452 60.37 -24.04 -61.37
CA LEU A 452 60.63 -24.33 -62.78
C LEU A 452 60.96 -23.08 -63.60
N GLU A 453 60.37 -21.92 -63.29
CA GLU A 453 60.73 -20.64 -63.92
C GLU A 453 62.15 -20.19 -63.53
N ALA A 454 62.58 -20.44 -62.29
CA ALA A 454 63.95 -20.21 -61.85
C ALA A 454 64.94 -21.15 -62.57
N ASP A 455 64.58 -22.43 -62.72
CA ASP A 455 65.38 -23.42 -63.47
C ASP A 455 65.47 -23.06 -64.96
N VAL A 456 64.39 -22.60 -65.59
CA VAL A 456 64.38 -22.11 -66.99
C VAL A 456 65.21 -20.83 -67.14
N ALA A 457 65.23 -19.94 -66.14
CA ALA A 457 66.12 -18.78 -66.13
C ALA A 457 67.59 -19.19 -66.00
N ALA A 458 67.90 -20.17 -65.15
CA ALA A 458 69.24 -20.75 -65.01
C ALA A 458 69.70 -21.41 -66.32
N LEU A 459 68.87 -22.27 -66.93
CA LEU A 459 69.16 -22.94 -68.20
C LEU A 459 69.30 -21.95 -69.37
N LYS A 460 68.58 -20.81 -69.38
CA LYS A 460 68.81 -19.74 -70.36
C LYS A 460 70.14 -19.03 -70.16
N SER A 461 70.55 -18.80 -68.90
CA SER A 461 71.88 -18.27 -68.59
C SER A 461 72.97 -19.25 -69.03
N GLU A 462 72.81 -20.54 -68.72
CA GLU A 462 73.72 -21.62 -69.09
C GLU A 462 73.81 -21.78 -70.62
N LYS A 463 72.68 -21.75 -71.33
CA LYS A 463 72.64 -21.73 -72.81
C LYS A 463 73.42 -20.54 -73.38
N SER A 464 73.30 -19.34 -72.79
CA SER A 464 74.08 -18.18 -73.25
C SER A 464 75.59 -18.35 -73.02
N GLN A 465 75.99 -19.00 -71.92
CA GLN A 465 77.39 -19.35 -71.65
C GLN A 465 77.89 -20.47 -72.59
N VAL A 466 77.04 -21.44 -72.95
CA VAL A 466 77.34 -22.48 -73.93
C VAL A 466 77.45 -21.89 -75.34
N GLU A 467 76.59 -20.96 -75.74
CA GLU A 467 76.69 -20.28 -77.04
C GLU A 467 77.93 -19.36 -77.12
N GLN A 468 78.27 -18.67 -76.02
CA GLN A 468 79.47 -17.83 -75.93
C GLN A 468 80.77 -18.66 -75.92
N SER A 469 80.78 -19.81 -75.25
CA SER A 469 81.91 -20.76 -75.29
C SER A 469 81.99 -21.53 -76.62
N LEU A 470 80.87 -21.81 -77.29
CA LEU A 470 80.84 -22.37 -78.65
C LEU A 470 81.36 -21.38 -79.68
N GLN A 471 81.15 -20.07 -79.48
CA GLN A 471 81.73 -19.03 -80.34
C GLN A 471 83.25 -18.91 -80.12
N LEU A 472 83.71 -18.87 -78.86
CA LEU A 472 85.14 -18.96 -78.53
C LEU A 472 85.78 -20.23 -79.11
N ALA A 473 85.11 -21.38 -79.00
CA ALA A 473 85.58 -22.64 -79.56
C ALA A 473 85.63 -22.65 -81.09
N ARG A 474 84.79 -21.87 -81.80
CA ARG A 474 84.88 -21.70 -83.27
C ARG A 474 86.07 -20.83 -83.68
N ASP A 475 86.33 -19.77 -82.94
CA ASP A 475 87.49 -18.90 -83.16
C ASP A 475 88.80 -19.64 -82.82
N GLU A 476 88.78 -20.49 -81.78
CA GLU A 476 89.87 -21.42 -81.47
C GLU A 476 90.00 -22.57 -82.48
N LEU A 477 88.91 -23.10 -83.04
CA LEU A 477 88.95 -24.15 -84.09
C LEU A 477 89.56 -23.63 -85.40
N ALA A 478 89.30 -22.36 -85.75
CA ALA A 478 89.93 -21.70 -86.89
C ALA A 478 91.45 -21.55 -86.70
N LYS A 479 91.90 -21.31 -85.46
CA LYS A 479 93.32 -21.25 -85.08
C LYS A 479 93.95 -22.64 -85.01
N ALA A 480 93.27 -23.61 -84.42
CA ALA A 480 93.70 -25.00 -84.30
C ALA A 480 93.90 -25.69 -85.65
N ARG A 481 93.20 -25.27 -86.71
CA ARG A 481 93.49 -25.75 -88.09
C ARG A 481 94.88 -25.31 -88.59
N SER A 482 95.36 -24.13 -88.19
CA SER A 482 96.73 -23.66 -88.49
C SER A 482 97.78 -24.35 -87.61
N ASP A 483 97.41 -24.83 -86.42
CA ASP A 483 98.30 -25.54 -85.52
C ASP A 483 98.33 -27.06 -85.81
N PHE A 484 97.28 -27.64 -86.40
CA PHE A 484 97.17 -29.06 -86.75
C PHE A 484 98.18 -29.49 -87.81
N GLU A 485 98.45 -28.64 -88.82
CA GLU A 485 99.52 -28.85 -89.81
C GLU A 485 100.92 -28.90 -89.16
N ASN A 486 101.12 -28.26 -88.00
CA ASN A 486 102.37 -28.36 -87.21
C ASN A 486 102.38 -29.55 -86.23
N ILE A 487 101.22 -30.01 -85.76
CA ILE A 487 101.11 -31.11 -84.78
C ILE A 487 101.17 -32.49 -85.44
N GLN A 488 100.85 -32.61 -86.74
CA GLN A 488 101.07 -33.85 -87.50
C GLN A 488 102.55 -34.28 -87.50
N ALA A 489 103.49 -33.32 -87.41
CA ALA A 489 104.92 -33.58 -87.24
C ALA A 489 105.36 -33.97 -85.82
N GLN A 490 104.46 -33.94 -84.82
CA GLN A 490 104.74 -34.27 -83.41
C GLN A 490 104.05 -35.56 -82.94
N ALA A 491 103.12 -36.12 -83.73
CA ALA A 491 102.38 -37.33 -83.39
C ALA A 491 103.27 -38.59 -83.31
N GLU A 492 104.37 -38.66 -84.07
CA GLU A 492 105.36 -39.76 -84.00
C GLU A 492 106.06 -39.83 -82.63
N GLN A 493 106.05 -38.75 -81.84
CA GLN A 493 106.79 -38.66 -80.58
C GLN A 493 106.01 -39.15 -79.35
N ARG A 494 104.66 -39.22 -79.40
CA ARG A 494 103.81 -39.53 -78.23
C ARG A 494 103.58 -41.02 -77.95
N VAL A 495 104.04 -41.92 -78.83
CA VAL A 495 103.99 -43.39 -78.60
C VAL A 495 104.78 -43.81 -77.34
N ALA A 496 105.73 -42.99 -76.89
CA ALA A 496 106.55 -43.26 -75.71
C ALA A 496 105.85 -43.05 -74.34
N GLU A 497 104.65 -42.44 -74.29
CA GLU A 497 104.06 -41.98 -73.01
C GLU A 497 103.01 -42.93 -72.41
N ALA A 498 102.60 -43.97 -73.13
CA ALA A 498 101.62 -44.97 -72.68
C ALA A 498 102.10 -45.85 -71.48
N ALA A 499 103.35 -45.73 -71.06
CA ALA A 499 103.92 -46.52 -69.97
C ALA A 499 103.51 -46.08 -68.55
N ARG A 500 103.00 -44.85 -68.37
CA ARG A 500 102.79 -44.23 -67.03
C ARG A 500 101.41 -44.42 -66.39
N VAL A 501 100.45 -45.01 -67.10
CA VAL A 501 99.07 -45.16 -66.60
C VAL A 501 98.89 -46.39 -65.69
N ARG A 502 99.87 -47.30 -65.66
CA ARG A 502 99.78 -48.58 -64.94
C ARG A 502 99.89 -48.45 -63.41
N ASP A 503 100.51 -47.39 -62.91
CA ASP A 503 100.81 -47.22 -61.47
C ASP A 503 99.65 -46.58 -60.67
N ALA A 504 98.58 -46.12 -61.34
CA ALA A 504 97.46 -45.41 -60.70
C ALA A 504 96.37 -46.33 -60.10
N ILE A 505 96.46 -47.65 -60.32
CA ILE A 505 95.40 -48.60 -59.95
C ILE A 505 95.54 -49.11 -58.49
N GLU A 506 96.74 -49.04 -57.91
CA GLU A 506 97.06 -49.61 -56.59
C GLU A 506 96.52 -48.75 -55.41
N ALA A 507 96.19 -47.48 -55.65
CA ALA A 507 95.82 -46.53 -54.59
C ALA A 507 94.36 -46.65 -54.06
N ASN A 508 93.46 -47.33 -54.77
CA ASN A 508 92.01 -47.31 -54.46
C ASN A 508 91.52 -48.44 -53.53
N GLN A 509 92.42 -49.28 -52.99
CA GLN A 509 92.02 -50.43 -52.14
C GLN A 509 91.87 -50.09 -50.64
N THR A 510 92.33 -48.93 -50.18
CA THR A 510 92.35 -48.57 -48.74
C THR A 510 91.06 -47.91 -48.22
N THR A 511 90.25 -47.32 -49.10
CA THR A 511 89.05 -46.54 -48.71
C THR A 511 87.87 -47.42 -48.23
N LEU A 512 87.84 -48.70 -48.61
CA LEU A 512 86.75 -49.64 -48.28
C LEU A 512 86.75 -50.15 -46.83
N ALA A 513 87.74 -49.79 -46.01
CA ALA A 513 87.87 -50.27 -44.63
C ALA A 513 87.10 -49.45 -43.58
N VAL A 514 86.73 -48.19 -43.88
CA VAL A 514 86.18 -47.24 -42.90
C VAL A 514 84.66 -47.38 -42.73
N LEU A 515 83.92 -47.72 -43.79
CA LEU A 515 82.44 -47.78 -43.82
C LEU A 515 81.82 -48.96 -43.02
N ARG A 516 82.55 -49.59 -42.10
CA ARG A 516 82.07 -50.72 -41.28
C ARG A 516 81.83 -50.38 -39.79
N SER A 517 82.30 -49.23 -39.29
CA SER A 517 82.12 -48.87 -37.87
C SER A 517 80.90 -47.98 -37.58
N GLU A 518 80.16 -47.54 -38.61
CA GLU A 518 79.01 -46.64 -38.43
C GLU A 518 77.68 -47.37 -38.14
N THR A 519 77.67 -48.70 -38.27
CA THR A 519 76.45 -49.53 -38.08
C THR A 519 76.12 -49.89 -36.63
N GLU A 520 77.02 -49.69 -35.66
CA GLU A 520 76.84 -50.16 -34.27
C GLU A 520 76.14 -49.15 -33.33
N THR A 521 75.79 -47.94 -33.79
CA THR A 521 75.15 -46.90 -32.95
C THR A 521 73.63 -46.85 -33.03
N ALA A 522 73.01 -47.58 -33.96
CA ALA A 522 71.55 -47.53 -34.19
C ALA A 522 70.69 -48.36 -33.21
N GLU A 523 71.30 -49.25 -32.40
CA GLU A 523 70.55 -50.14 -31.51
C GLU A 523 70.23 -49.54 -30.13
N ALA A 524 70.81 -48.39 -29.77
CA ALA A 524 70.62 -47.78 -28.45
C ALA A 524 69.30 -47.02 -28.27
N ASP A 525 68.75 -46.44 -29.34
CA ASP A 525 67.56 -45.57 -29.27
C ASP A 525 66.23 -46.36 -29.18
N ALA A 526 66.23 -47.64 -29.57
CA ALA A 526 65.04 -48.50 -29.51
C ALA A 526 64.54 -48.73 -28.05
N ALA A 527 65.45 -48.81 -27.08
CA ALA A 527 65.11 -49.08 -25.68
C ALA A 527 64.41 -47.89 -24.97
N LYS A 528 64.53 -46.67 -25.50
CA LYS A 528 64.02 -45.45 -24.87
C LYS A 528 62.53 -45.22 -25.12
N LEU A 529 61.99 -45.77 -26.21
CA LEU A 529 60.59 -45.64 -26.62
C LEU A 529 59.61 -46.51 -25.81
N ASP A 530 60.04 -47.68 -25.34
CA ASP A 530 59.16 -48.58 -24.54
C ASP A 530 58.97 -48.09 -23.09
N ALA A 531 59.94 -47.35 -22.54
CA ALA A 531 59.79 -46.68 -21.25
C ALA A 531 58.67 -45.61 -21.29
N MET A 532 58.60 -44.82 -22.37
CA MET A 532 57.55 -43.79 -22.54
C MET A 532 56.15 -44.40 -22.72
N ARG A 533 56.03 -45.52 -23.44
CA ARG A 533 54.75 -46.26 -23.57
C ARG A 533 54.20 -46.79 -22.23
N THR A 534 55.08 -47.09 -21.29
CA THR A 534 54.67 -47.59 -19.97
C THR A 534 54.17 -46.46 -19.06
N GLY A 535 54.78 -45.28 -19.13
CA GLY A 535 54.30 -44.08 -18.44
C GLY A 535 52.94 -43.58 -18.95
N LEU A 536 52.70 -43.65 -20.27
CA LEU A 536 51.43 -43.22 -20.87
C LEU A 536 50.23 -44.01 -20.33
N ARG A 537 50.36 -45.34 -20.19
CA ARG A 537 49.31 -46.20 -19.62
C ARG A 537 49.02 -45.94 -18.14
N GLN A 538 50.01 -45.50 -17.38
CA GLN A 538 49.81 -45.10 -15.98
C GLN A 538 49.06 -43.75 -15.88
N ALA A 539 49.31 -42.82 -16.81
CA ALA A 539 48.56 -41.57 -16.90
C ALA A 539 47.09 -41.79 -17.31
N GLU A 540 46.83 -42.71 -18.26
CA GLU A 540 45.47 -43.11 -18.66
C GLU A 540 44.68 -43.74 -17.50
N ALA A 541 45.32 -44.60 -16.71
CA ALA A 541 44.71 -45.20 -15.51
C ALA A 541 44.40 -44.16 -14.41
N ALA A 542 45.30 -43.19 -14.20
CA ALA A 542 45.07 -42.09 -13.27
C ALA A 542 43.91 -41.17 -13.73
N LEU A 543 43.81 -40.90 -15.04
CA LEU A 543 42.73 -40.09 -15.61
C LEU A 543 41.36 -40.76 -15.43
N ALA A 544 41.27 -42.08 -15.63
CA ALA A 544 40.05 -42.85 -15.39
C ALA A 544 39.61 -42.85 -13.91
N GLN A 545 40.57 -42.88 -12.97
CA GLN A 545 40.30 -42.77 -11.54
C GLN A 545 39.79 -41.36 -11.17
N VAL A 546 40.43 -40.29 -11.67
CA VAL A 546 39.97 -38.91 -11.47
C VAL A 546 38.56 -38.67 -12.03
N GLN A 547 38.20 -39.29 -13.16
CA GLN A 547 36.83 -39.22 -13.69
C GLN A 547 35.80 -39.95 -12.81
N LYS A 548 36.20 -41.05 -12.16
CA LYS A 548 35.34 -41.77 -11.20
C LYS A 548 35.14 -40.96 -9.91
N ASP A 549 36.22 -40.38 -9.38
CA ASP A 549 36.18 -39.58 -8.16
C ASP A 549 35.40 -38.28 -8.38
N ARG A 550 35.54 -37.65 -9.56
CA ARG A 550 34.70 -36.53 -9.99
C ARG A 550 33.21 -36.87 -9.97
N LYS A 551 32.79 -38.04 -10.48
CA LYS A 551 31.38 -38.47 -10.41
C LYS A 551 30.91 -38.71 -8.97
N GLY A 552 31.79 -39.20 -8.10
CA GLY A 552 31.54 -39.28 -6.66
C GLY A 552 31.23 -37.90 -6.07
N VAL A 553 32.11 -36.92 -6.31
CA VAL A 553 31.94 -35.54 -5.86
C VAL A 553 30.72 -34.85 -6.48
N GLU A 554 30.38 -35.10 -7.76
CA GLU A 554 29.14 -34.62 -8.38
C GLU A 554 27.89 -35.19 -7.66
N THR A 555 27.96 -36.42 -7.15
CA THR A 555 26.86 -37.08 -6.41
C THR A 555 26.75 -36.55 -4.98
N GLU A 556 27.88 -36.37 -4.28
CA GLU A 556 27.90 -35.74 -2.94
C GLU A 556 27.48 -34.26 -2.99
N LEU A 557 27.85 -33.53 -4.05
CA LEU A 557 27.42 -32.15 -4.24
C LEU A 557 25.91 -32.06 -4.49
N ALA A 558 25.32 -33.01 -5.24
CA ALA A 558 23.88 -33.10 -5.41
C ALA A 558 23.15 -33.38 -4.08
N ALA A 559 23.68 -34.30 -3.27
CA ALA A 559 23.15 -34.57 -1.93
C ALA A 559 23.26 -33.34 -1.01
N LEU A 560 24.40 -32.67 -0.96
CA LEU A 560 24.59 -31.45 -0.15
C LEU A 560 23.73 -30.27 -0.63
N LEU A 561 23.42 -30.18 -1.92
CA LEU A 561 22.47 -29.18 -2.45
C LEU A 561 21.03 -29.53 -2.06
N GLN A 562 20.67 -30.82 -2.01
CA GLN A 562 19.38 -31.29 -1.51
C GLN A 562 19.25 -31.04 0.00
N ASP A 563 20.25 -31.40 0.80
CA ASP A 563 20.31 -31.12 2.25
C ASP A 563 20.24 -29.61 2.52
N ARG A 564 20.92 -28.78 1.71
CA ARG A 564 20.81 -27.32 1.80
C ARG A 564 19.40 -26.84 1.47
N SER A 565 18.73 -27.43 0.48
CA SER A 565 17.33 -27.06 0.16
C SER A 565 16.37 -27.42 1.29
N GLN A 566 16.55 -28.60 1.91
CA GLN A 566 15.77 -29.02 3.07
C GLN A 566 16.03 -28.10 4.27
N ALA A 567 17.30 -27.86 4.63
CA ALA A 567 17.65 -26.94 5.71
C ALA A 567 17.20 -25.48 5.45
N THR A 568 16.96 -25.09 4.19
CA THR A 568 16.35 -23.79 3.86
C THR A 568 14.84 -23.80 4.10
N ALA A 569 14.15 -24.90 3.77
CA ALA A 569 12.73 -25.10 4.06
C ALA A 569 12.46 -25.17 5.58
N ASP A 570 13.27 -25.93 6.32
CA ASP A 570 13.21 -26.01 7.78
C ASP A 570 13.45 -24.62 8.44
N LEU A 571 14.33 -23.79 7.84
CA LEU A 571 14.58 -22.41 8.29
C LEU A 571 13.47 -21.41 7.94
N THR A 572 12.63 -21.70 6.95
CA THR A 572 11.38 -20.95 6.72
C THR A 572 10.30 -21.39 7.70
N GLU A 573 10.12 -22.69 7.91
CA GLU A 573 9.15 -23.23 8.88
C GLU A 573 9.41 -22.68 10.30
N VAL A 574 10.65 -22.73 10.78
CA VAL A 574 11.04 -22.15 12.09
C VAL A 574 10.89 -20.62 12.13
N ARG A 575 10.98 -19.91 10.98
CA ARG A 575 10.69 -18.47 10.93
C ARG A 575 9.20 -18.18 11.06
N ASP A 576 8.37 -18.99 10.40
CA ASP A 576 6.92 -18.83 10.39
C ASP A 576 6.33 -19.20 11.76
N GLU A 577 6.83 -20.26 12.40
CA GLU A 577 6.55 -20.59 13.82
C GLU A 577 6.96 -19.44 14.76
N LEU A 578 8.14 -18.84 14.56
CA LEU A 578 8.60 -17.71 15.37
C LEU A 578 7.78 -16.43 15.13
N ALA A 579 7.28 -16.22 13.91
CA ALA A 579 6.37 -15.12 13.58
C ALA A 579 4.99 -15.34 14.23
N ALA A 580 4.43 -16.54 14.14
CA ALA A 580 3.18 -16.92 14.81
C ALA A 580 3.29 -16.78 16.34
N THR A 581 4.41 -17.24 16.93
CA THR A 581 4.67 -17.11 18.37
C THR A 581 4.79 -15.63 18.80
N ARG A 582 5.34 -14.76 17.95
CA ARG A 582 5.37 -13.30 18.20
C ARG A 582 3.98 -12.66 18.11
N ALA A 583 3.20 -12.99 17.08
CA ALA A 583 1.83 -12.51 16.96
C ALA A 583 0.95 -12.95 18.15
N GLN A 584 1.13 -14.18 18.64
CA GLN A 584 0.48 -14.66 19.86
C GLN A 584 0.98 -13.91 21.11
N GLY A 585 2.28 -13.59 21.17
CA GLY A 585 2.86 -12.75 22.22
C GLY A 585 2.30 -11.32 22.23
N GLU A 586 2.14 -10.69 21.07
CA GLU A 586 1.57 -9.35 20.92
C GLU A 586 0.06 -9.34 21.25
N SER A 587 -0.68 -10.37 20.83
CA SER A 587 -2.08 -10.57 21.22
C SER A 587 -2.25 -10.70 22.73
N THR A 588 -1.43 -11.52 23.39
CA THR A 588 -1.50 -11.72 24.85
C THR A 588 -1.00 -10.49 25.62
N ALA A 589 -0.06 -9.71 25.08
CA ALA A 589 0.35 -8.44 25.67
C ALA A 589 -0.77 -7.39 25.61
N LYS A 590 -1.44 -7.27 24.46
CA LYS A 590 -2.60 -6.38 24.29
C LYS A 590 -3.75 -6.77 25.22
N GLU A 591 -4.07 -8.07 25.29
CA GLU A 591 -5.09 -8.59 26.21
C GLU A 591 -4.74 -8.32 27.69
N LEU A 592 -3.45 -8.34 28.05
CA LEU A 592 -3.00 -7.98 29.40
C LEU A 592 -3.14 -6.48 29.71
N ASP A 593 -2.90 -5.61 28.73
CA ASP A 593 -3.07 -4.16 28.89
C ASP A 593 -4.55 -3.74 28.86
N ASP A 594 -5.39 -4.41 28.07
CA ASP A 594 -6.86 -4.25 28.12
C ASP A 594 -7.43 -4.67 29.48
N GLN A 595 -6.92 -5.75 30.09
CA GLN A 595 -7.28 -6.17 31.45
C GLN A 595 -6.78 -5.18 32.52
N ARG A 596 -5.62 -4.54 32.33
CA ARG A 596 -5.15 -3.45 33.21
C ARG A 596 -6.04 -2.23 33.11
N ALA A 597 -6.38 -1.80 31.90
CA ALA A 597 -7.29 -0.67 31.67
C ALA A 597 -8.65 -0.89 32.36
N ARG A 598 -9.24 -2.09 32.20
CA ARG A 598 -10.46 -2.50 32.92
C ARG A 598 -10.28 -2.51 34.43
N THR A 599 -9.11 -2.93 34.94
CA THR A 599 -8.84 -2.90 36.38
C THR A 599 -8.79 -1.47 36.91
N GLU A 600 -8.10 -0.55 36.22
CA GLU A 600 -8.08 0.86 36.61
C GLU A 600 -9.47 1.54 36.47
N GLU A 601 -10.27 1.15 35.48
CA GLU A 601 -11.64 1.62 35.29
C GLU A 601 -12.55 1.15 36.44
N LEU A 602 -12.44 -0.10 36.86
CA LEU A 602 -13.13 -0.63 38.05
C LEU A 602 -12.65 0.03 39.35
N GLU A 603 -11.36 0.34 39.48
CA GLU A 603 -10.83 1.08 40.64
C GLU A 603 -11.37 2.53 40.68
N ARG A 604 -11.49 3.20 39.53
CA ARG A 604 -12.14 4.52 39.42
C ARG A 604 -13.62 4.45 39.79
N ALA A 605 -14.38 3.52 39.20
CA ALA A 605 -15.79 3.31 39.52
C ALA A 605 -16.02 2.97 41.01
N ALA A 606 -15.13 2.18 41.63
CA ALA A 606 -15.19 1.90 43.07
C ALA A 606 -14.88 3.13 43.94
N SER A 607 -13.94 3.99 43.50
CA SER A 607 -13.66 5.28 44.14
C SER A 607 -14.86 6.24 44.05
N ASP A 608 -15.48 6.33 42.87
CA ASP A 608 -16.62 7.22 42.62
C ASP A 608 -17.85 6.77 43.41
N LEU A 609 -18.18 5.48 43.42
CA LEU A 609 -19.23 4.90 44.28
C LEU A 609 -18.95 5.13 45.77
N THR A 610 -17.67 5.12 46.19
CA THR A 610 -17.29 5.44 47.58
C THR A 610 -17.52 6.93 47.90
N ALA A 611 -17.26 7.82 46.93
CA ALA A 611 -17.54 9.25 47.07
C ALA A 611 -19.05 9.55 47.07
N GLU A 612 -19.84 8.88 46.23
CA GLU A 612 -21.31 8.98 46.24
C GLU A 612 -21.91 8.48 47.55
N LEU A 613 -21.44 7.33 48.07
CA LEU A 613 -21.88 6.84 49.39
C LEU A 613 -21.52 7.80 50.52
N ALA A 614 -20.38 8.50 50.45
CA ALA A 614 -20.01 9.53 51.41
C ALA A 614 -20.90 10.79 51.28
N ALA A 615 -21.24 11.19 50.06
CA ALA A 615 -22.15 12.31 49.79
C ALA A 615 -23.59 12.02 50.27
N LEU A 616 -24.11 10.82 49.98
CA LEU A 616 -25.43 10.37 50.46
C LEU A 616 -25.46 10.23 51.99
N ALA A 617 -24.37 9.80 52.62
CA ALA A 617 -24.27 9.79 54.08
C ALA A 617 -24.29 11.21 54.67
N ALA A 618 -23.59 12.17 54.05
CA ALA A 618 -23.63 13.58 54.46
C ALA A 618 -25.03 14.19 54.27
N GLN A 619 -25.69 13.93 53.14
CA GLN A 619 -27.06 14.39 52.86
C GLN A 619 -28.07 13.79 53.84
N ARG A 620 -27.93 12.51 54.21
CA ARG A 620 -28.74 11.89 55.28
C ARG A 620 -28.55 12.62 56.61
N ASP A 621 -27.31 12.93 56.98
CA ASP A 621 -27.01 13.57 58.25
C ASP A 621 -27.48 15.03 58.29
N GLU A 622 -27.47 15.73 57.14
CA GLU A 622 -28.09 17.05 56.95
C GLU A 622 -29.63 16.98 57.07
N MET A 623 -30.28 16.04 56.38
CA MET A 623 -31.73 15.80 56.50
C MET A 623 -32.16 15.43 57.93
N LEU A 624 -31.34 14.68 58.67
CA LEU A 624 -31.60 14.39 60.09
C LEU A 624 -31.48 15.66 60.95
N SER A 625 -30.50 16.52 60.68
CA SER A 625 -30.39 17.83 61.34
C SER A 625 -31.57 18.75 61.01
N GLU A 626 -32.09 18.73 59.78
CA GLU A 626 -33.31 19.47 59.41
C GLU A 626 -34.54 18.92 60.15
N VAL A 627 -34.68 17.60 60.27
CA VAL A 627 -35.76 16.97 61.05
C VAL A 627 -35.70 17.38 62.52
N ASP A 628 -34.52 17.35 63.16
CA ASP A 628 -34.34 17.82 64.54
C ASP A 628 -34.71 19.31 64.69
N THR A 629 -34.35 20.13 63.69
CA THR A 629 -34.67 21.57 63.66
C THR A 629 -36.18 21.80 63.53
N LEU A 630 -36.85 21.06 62.63
CA LEU A 630 -38.30 21.13 62.44
C LEU A 630 -39.07 20.61 63.66
N GLN A 631 -38.57 19.60 64.36
CA GLN A 631 -39.14 19.14 65.64
C GLN A 631 -39.02 20.21 66.73
N ALA A 632 -37.88 20.91 66.81
CA ALA A 632 -37.71 22.04 67.73
C ALA A 632 -38.68 23.19 67.41
N MET A 633 -38.82 23.55 66.12
CA MET A 633 -39.80 24.56 65.68
C MET A 633 -41.25 24.15 65.95
N ALA A 634 -41.60 22.87 65.78
CA ALA A 634 -42.93 22.35 66.11
C ALA A 634 -43.22 22.46 67.61
N ALA A 635 -42.27 22.10 68.48
CA ALA A 635 -42.40 22.24 69.92
C ALA A 635 -42.52 23.72 70.36
N GLU A 636 -41.79 24.63 69.72
CA GLU A 636 -41.92 26.08 69.97
C GLU A 636 -43.28 26.62 69.50
N ALA A 637 -43.78 26.16 68.34
CA ALA A 637 -45.11 26.53 67.84
C ALA A 637 -46.25 25.98 68.73
N GLU A 638 -46.11 24.77 69.27
CA GLU A 638 -47.06 24.23 70.25
C GLU A 638 -47.03 25.01 71.57
N ALA A 639 -45.85 25.39 72.07
CA ALA A 639 -45.73 26.25 73.24
C ALA A 639 -46.37 27.63 73.02
N ALA A 640 -46.13 28.26 71.87
CA ALA A 640 -46.74 29.54 71.49
C ALA A 640 -48.27 29.44 71.33
N ARG A 641 -48.76 28.35 70.73
CA ARG A 641 -50.21 28.07 70.64
C ARG A 641 -50.84 27.89 72.03
N THR A 642 -50.16 27.19 72.93
CA THR A 642 -50.64 26.97 74.30
C THR A 642 -50.71 28.30 75.07
N ALA A 643 -49.69 29.16 74.94
CA ALA A 643 -49.71 30.51 75.50
C ALA A 643 -50.86 31.35 74.92
N THR A 644 -51.10 31.29 73.61
CA THR A 644 -52.20 32.01 72.94
C THR A 644 -53.58 31.55 73.41
N ILE A 645 -53.74 30.25 73.70
CA ILE A 645 -54.97 29.70 74.32
C ILE A 645 -55.14 30.27 75.73
N THR A 646 -54.10 30.25 76.55
CA THR A 646 -54.13 30.83 77.91
C THR A 646 -54.46 32.32 77.91
N ASP A 647 -53.90 33.11 76.99
CA ASP A 647 -54.24 34.53 76.83
C ASP A 647 -55.69 34.73 76.38
N SER A 648 -56.21 33.84 75.52
CA SER A 648 -57.61 33.86 75.08
C SER A 648 -58.57 33.52 76.23
N GLU A 649 -58.23 32.54 77.07
CA GLU A 649 -58.98 32.22 78.30
C GLU A 649 -58.98 33.38 79.29
N GLN A 650 -57.84 34.07 79.47
CA GLN A 650 -57.77 35.29 80.29
C GLN A 650 -58.61 36.43 79.73
N LEU A 651 -58.69 36.58 78.40
CA LEU A 651 -59.55 37.56 77.76
C LEU A 651 -61.03 37.22 77.92
N LEU A 652 -61.42 35.94 77.81
CA LEU A 652 -62.78 35.49 78.08
C LEU A 652 -63.18 35.67 79.55
N ALA A 653 -62.27 35.40 80.49
CA ALA A 653 -62.49 35.67 81.91
C ALA A 653 -62.70 37.18 82.19
N LYS A 654 -61.90 38.05 81.57
CA LYS A 654 -62.09 39.51 81.65
C LYS A 654 -63.39 39.96 81.00
N LEU A 655 -63.79 39.35 79.87
CA LEU A 655 -65.06 39.66 79.20
C LEU A 655 -66.25 39.28 80.09
N SER A 656 -66.17 38.12 80.76
CA SER A 656 -67.15 37.68 81.76
C SER A 656 -67.26 38.66 82.93
N ASP A 657 -66.13 39.06 83.54
CA ASP A 657 -66.09 40.07 84.61
C ASP A 657 -66.72 41.41 84.16
N THR A 658 -66.38 41.90 82.96
CA THR A 658 -67.00 43.11 82.43
C THR A 658 -68.49 42.95 82.18
N ARG A 659 -68.97 41.75 81.82
CA ARG A 659 -70.39 41.48 81.63
C ARG A 659 -71.14 41.48 82.96
N THR A 660 -70.63 40.80 83.98
CA THR A 660 -71.20 40.83 85.34
C THR A 660 -71.32 42.27 85.84
N ARG A 661 -70.27 43.09 85.63
CA ARG A 661 -70.27 44.50 86.03
C ARG A 661 -71.27 45.36 85.23
N VAL A 662 -71.54 45.02 83.96
CA VAL A 662 -72.62 45.66 83.19
C VAL A 662 -73.98 45.27 83.77
N GLU A 663 -74.22 43.99 84.02
CA GLU A 663 -75.46 43.47 84.60
C GLU A 663 -75.72 44.04 86.02
N GLU A 664 -74.67 44.24 86.84
CA GLU A 664 -74.72 44.99 88.10
C GLU A 664 -75.14 46.46 87.89
N THR A 665 -74.51 47.17 86.94
CA THR A 665 -74.89 48.58 86.66
C THR A 665 -76.29 48.73 86.06
N GLU A 666 -76.80 47.72 85.35
CA GLU A 666 -78.18 47.69 84.88
C GLU A 666 -79.17 47.50 86.04
N GLN A 667 -78.83 46.66 87.04
CA GLN A 667 -79.61 46.54 88.27
C GLN A 667 -79.62 47.84 89.08
N GLU A 668 -78.46 48.49 89.28
CA GLU A 668 -78.37 49.81 89.91
C GLU A 668 -79.24 50.86 89.18
N LEU A 669 -79.29 50.80 87.84
CA LEU A 669 -80.13 51.70 87.04
C LEU A 669 -81.63 51.46 87.30
N VAL A 670 -82.07 50.19 87.37
CA VAL A 670 -83.46 49.82 87.68
C VAL A 670 -83.85 50.25 89.10
N GLU A 671 -82.95 50.09 90.09
CA GLU A 671 -83.18 50.58 91.46
C GLU A 671 -83.29 52.13 91.50
N LEU A 672 -82.44 52.84 90.76
CA LEU A 672 -82.52 54.29 90.62
C LEU A 672 -83.80 54.76 89.93
N GLU A 673 -84.31 54.02 88.94
CA GLU A 673 -85.61 54.29 88.31
C GLU A 673 -86.78 54.03 89.26
N GLN A 674 -86.75 52.95 90.05
CA GLN A 674 -87.73 52.72 91.11
C GLN A 674 -87.71 53.83 92.15
N ALA A 675 -86.54 54.20 92.67
CA ALA A 675 -86.37 55.30 93.64
C ALA A 675 -86.83 56.65 93.07
N ARG A 676 -86.64 56.89 91.77
CA ARG A 676 -87.19 58.05 91.04
C ARG A 676 -88.72 57.99 90.95
N SER A 677 -89.29 56.83 90.65
CA SER A 677 -90.76 56.65 90.61
C SER A 677 -91.41 56.88 91.99
N GLU A 678 -90.78 56.42 93.07
CA GLU A 678 -91.23 56.71 94.44
C GLU A 678 -91.15 58.20 94.76
N ARG A 679 -90.07 58.88 94.35
CA ARG A 679 -89.93 60.34 94.53
C ARG A 679 -91.02 61.10 93.78
N ILE A 680 -91.41 60.66 92.58
CA ILE A 680 -92.53 61.24 91.83
C ILE A 680 -93.84 61.01 92.58
N ALA A 681 -94.14 59.78 93.03
CA ALA A 681 -95.34 59.50 93.82
C ALA A 681 -95.40 60.30 95.13
N LYS A 682 -94.26 60.47 95.82
CA LYS A 682 -94.13 61.34 97.02
C LYS A 682 -94.39 62.81 96.68
N LEU A 683 -93.94 63.30 95.52
CA LEU A 683 -94.24 64.66 95.03
C LEU A 683 -95.72 64.84 94.67
N GLU A 684 -96.39 63.82 94.12
CA GLU A 684 -97.83 63.85 93.88
C GLU A 684 -98.65 63.94 95.18
N VAL A 685 -98.25 63.19 96.22
CA VAL A 685 -98.85 63.29 97.55
C VAL A 685 -98.66 64.69 98.14
N VAL A 686 -97.44 65.26 98.07
CA VAL A 686 -97.16 66.63 98.54
C VAL A 686 -97.97 67.67 97.75
N ASN A 687 -98.13 67.51 96.42
CA ASN A 687 -98.99 68.38 95.63
C ASN A 687 -100.48 68.24 96.00
N ALA A 688 -100.96 67.04 96.32
CA ALA A 688 -102.32 66.81 96.80
C ALA A 688 -102.54 67.43 98.20
N GLU A 689 -101.54 67.43 99.07
CA GLU A 689 -101.58 68.17 100.34
C GLU A 689 -101.53 69.69 100.13
N LEU A 690 -100.70 70.19 99.20
CA LEU A 690 -100.68 71.61 98.84
C LEU A 690 -102.03 72.07 98.25
N ALA A 691 -102.69 71.22 97.47
CA ALA A 691 -104.06 71.43 96.99
C ALA A 691 -105.09 71.44 98.15
N ARG A 692 -104.95 70.59 99.17
CA ARG A 692 -105.78 70.64 100.38
C ARG A 692 -105.52 71.88 101.23
N VAL A 693 -104.27 72.31 101.39
CA VAL A 693 -103.90 73.51 102.16
C VAL A 693 -104.41 74.78 101.47
N SER A 694 -104.31 74.86 100.14
CA SER A 694 -104.90 75.97 99.37
C SER A 694 -106.44 75.95 99.39
N ALA A 695 -107.09 74.79 99.29
CA ALA A 695 -108.54 74.67 99.50
C ALA A 695 -108.98 75.09 100.92
N SER A 696 -108.19 74.74 101.94
CA SER A 696 -108.40 75.16 103.34
C SER A 696 -108.26 76.67 103.51
N ARG A 697 -107.18 77.26 102.96
CA ARG A 697 -106.96 78.71 102.91
C ARG A 697 -108.13 79.45 102.24
N ASP A 698 -108.63 78.91 101.13
CA ASP A 698 -109.73 79.53 100.38
C ASP A 698 -111.09 79.33 101.08
N GLY A 699 -111.23 78.28 101.89
CA GLY A 699 -112.32 78.10 102.86
C GLY A 699 -112.29 79.16 103.97
N VAL A 700 -111.15 79.33 104.64
CA VAL A 700 -110.93 80.38 105.67
C VAL A 700 -111.18 81.77 105.09
N ARG A 701 -110.77 82.02 103.84
CA ARG A 701 -111.02 83.29 103.14
C ARG A 701 -112.52 83.56 102.90
N ARG A 702 -113.32 82.53 102.61
CA ARG A 702 -114.79 82.63 102.53
C ARG A 702 -115.42 82.88 103.89
N SER A 703 -115.00 82.18 104.94
CA SER A 703 -115.50 82.43 106.32
C SER A 703 -115.16 83.85 106.82
N LEU A 704 -114.00 84.39 106.44
CA LEU A 704 -113.66 85.79 106.69
C LEU A 704 -114.55 86.78 105.90
N GLN A 705 -114.94 86.45 104.67
CA GLN A 705 -115.89 87.27 103.89
C GLN A 705 -117.32 87.23 104.46
N GLU A 706 -117.81 86.09 104.96
CA GLU A 706 -119.10 86.00 105.66
C GLU A 706 -119.12 86.77 106.99
N LEU A 707 -118.04 86.72 107.76
CA LEU A 707 -117.84 87.56 108.96
C LEU A 707 -117.75 89.06 108.60
N THR A 708 -117.21 89.40 107.42
CA THR A 708 -117.14 90.79 106.94
C THR A 708 -118.51 91.30 106.46
N GLN A 709 -119.33 90.45 105.84
CA GLN A 709 -120.70 90.80 105.41
C GLN A 709 -121.69 90.91 106.58
N THR A 710 -121.48 90.20 107.68
CA THR A 710 -122.33 90.32 108.88
C THR A 710 -121.99 91.52 109.76
N LEU A 711 -120.77 92.08 109.65
CA LEU A 711 -120.34 93.29 110.37
C LEU A 711 -120.57 94.61 109.60
N SER A 712 -120.85 94.57 108.29
CA SER A 712 -121.04 95.78 107.46
C SER A 712 -122.47 96.37 107.49
N GLY A 713 -123.34 95.85 108.36
CA GLY A 713 -124.69 96.39 108.61
C GLY A 713 -124.78 97.40 109.77
N LEU A 714 -123.71 97.66 110.51
CA LEU A 714 -123.71 98.54 111.69
C LEU A 714 -122.46 99.44 111.72
N VAL A 715 -122.71 100.75 111.62
CA VAL A 715 -121.75 101.87 111.84
C VAL A 715 -120.69 102.03 110.74
N GLY A 716 -120.60 103.26 110.20
CA GLY A 716 -119.70 103.60 109.09
C GLY A 716 -118.41 104.33 109.50
N ASN A 717 -117.75 104.85 108.46
CA ASN A 717 -116.55 105.72 108.39
C ASN A 717 -115.26 105.06 107.87
N ALA A 718 -114.66 105.75 106.91
CA ALA A 718 -113.47 105.43 106.10
C ALA A 718 -112.13 105.77 106.82
N PRO A 719 -110.93 105.81 106.18
CA PRO A 719 -110.48 105.31 104.86
C PRO A 719 -109.06 104.61 104.85
N GLU A 720 -108.62 104.16 103.65
CA GLU A 720 -107.24 104.20 103.08
C GLU A 720 -106.02 103.34 103.57
N ALA A 721 -105.13 103.07 102.57
CA ALA A 721 -103.65 102.94 102.59
C ALA A 721 -102.90 101.57 102.74
N GLN A 722 -102.41 101.06 101.59
CA GLN A 722 -101.00 100.75 101.18
C GLN A 722 -99.99 99.85 101.97
N ALA A 723 -99.04 99.29 101.18
CA ALA A 723 -97.68 98.79 101.54
C ALA A 723 -97.55 97.42 102.27
N ALA A 724 -96.47 96.61 102.15
CA ALA A 724 -95.32 96.51 101.21
C ALA A 724 -94.60 95.13 101.31
N VAL A 725 -93.53 94.92 100.51
CA VAL A 725 -92.57 93.77 100.47
C VAL A 725 -91.70 93.70 101.77
N PRO A 726 -91.01 92.58 102.11
CA PRO A 726 -89.70 92.12 101.55
C PRO A 726 -89.63 90.59 101.28
N ASP A 727 -88.65 89.91 100.66
CA ASP A 727 -87.23 90.11 100.25
C ASP A 727 -86.14 89.42 101.15
N ALA A 728 -85.05 88.92 100.51
CA ALA A 728 -83.82 88.26 101.06
C ALA A 728 -83.91 86.84 101.72
N ASP A 729 -82.86 85.97 101.85
CA ASP A 729 -81.57 85.68 101.15
C ASP A 729 -80.86 84.44 101.87
N VAL A 730 -79.63 84.02 101.46
CA VAL A 730 -78.60 83.21 102.21
C VAL A 730 -78.76 81.66 102.39
N VAL A 731 -77.73 80.77 102.47
CA VAL A 731 -76.40 80.58 101.78
C VAL A 731 -75.69 79.23 102.21
N ALA A 732 -74.70 78.71 101.45
CA ALA A 732 -73.68 77.64 101.78
C ALA A 732 -74.08 76.12 101.69
N LYS A 733 -73.18 75.12 101.53
CA LYS A 733 -71.68 75.06 101.66
C LYS A 733 -70.99 73.89 100.89
N GLU A 734 -69.68 74.05 100.65
CA GLU A 734 -68.62 73.18 100.08
C GLU A 734 -68.04 72.14 101.10
N PRO A 735 -67.16 71.14 100.76
CA PRO A 735 -65.76 71.38 100.31
C PRO A 735 -65.07 70.38 99.32
N GLU A 736 -63.86 70.76 98.90
CA GLU A 736 -62.84 70.12 98.00
C GLU A 736 -61.60 69.61 98.81
N PRO A 737 -60.39 69.24 98.25
CA PRO A 737 -59.99 68.53 97.00
C PRO A 737 -58.84 67.49 97.21
N GLU A 738 -58.36 66.81 96.14
CA GLU A 738 -56.91 66.53 95.95
C GLU A 738 -56.51 66.28 94.46
N LEU A 739 -55.25 66.55 94.09
CA LEU A 739 -54.74 66.70 92.71
C LEU A 739 -53.57 65.75 92.39
N VAL A 740 -53.55 65.06 91.23
CA VAL A 740 -52.31 64.69 90.50
C VAL A 740 -52.52 64.60 88.96
N SER A 741 -51.88 65.53 88.24
CA SER A 741 -51.18 65.46 86.93
C SER A 741 -51.72 64.77 85.65
N LEU A 742 -51.73 65.60 84.59
CA LEU A 742 -51.67 65.37 83.13
C LEU A 742 -50.40 64.59 82.65
N PRO A 743 -50.28 64.09 81.38
CA PRO A 743 -50.69 64.79 80.15
C PRO A 743 -51.29 64.00 78.95
N ALA A 744 -51.63 64.78 77.92
CA ALA A 744 -52.16 64.46 76.59
C ALA A 744 -51.29 63.46 75.77
N THR A 745 -51.71 62.86 74.64
CA THR A 745 -52.47 63.43 73.51
C THR A 745 -53.23 62.39 72.68
N SER A 746 -54.41 62.76 72.17
CA SER A 746 -54.86 62.33 70.83
C SER A 746 -54.31 63.30 69.76
N PRO A 747 -54.15 62.85 68.51
CA PRO A 747 -55.16 63.29 67.53
C PRO A 747 -55.71 62.15 66.65
N SER A 748 -56.82 62.47 66.00
CA SER A 748 -57.53 61.63 65.02
C SER A 748 -57.01 61.91 63.58
N PRO A 749 -57.56 61.28 62.51
CA PRO A 749 -56.79 60.90 61.32
C PRO A 749 -56.72 61.98 60.24
N ASP A 750 -55.71 61.90 59.37
CA ASP A 750 -55.88 62.22 57.94
C ASP A 750 -54.66 61.84 57.07
N ALA A 751 -54.86 61.96 55.75
CA ALA A 751 -53.87 62.03 54.66
C ALA A 751 -53.24 60.73 54.12
N GLN A 752 -53.72 60.35 52.93
CA GLN A 752 -53.02 59.53 51.95
C GLN A 752 -51.67 60.17 51.56
N ALA A 753 -50.65 59.34 51.36
CA ALA A 753 -49.47 59.70 50.56
C ALA A 753 -48.94 58.45 49.84
N ASP A 754 -48.98 58.45 48.51
CA ASP A 754 -48.30 57.44 47.70
C ASP A 754 -46.77 57.54 47.90
N PRO A 755 -46.06 56.43 48.20
CA PRO A 755 -44.60 56.43 48.14
C PRO A 755 -44.11 56.40 46.68
N PRO A 756 -42.99 57.06 46.36
CA PRO A 756 -42.45 57.10 45.01
C PRO A 756 -41.96 55.72 44.55
N GLN A 757 -42.09 55.45 43.24
CA GLN A 757 -41.60 54.22 42.64
C GLN A 757 -40.09 54.05 42.88
N ALA A 758 -39.73 53.01 43.64
CA ALA A 758 -38.34 52.59 43.76
C ALA A 758 -37.79 52.17 42.37
N PRO A 759 -36.51 52.46 42.04
CA PRO A 759 -35.90 51.92 40.85
C PRO A 759 -35.95 50.39 40.89
N ARG A 760 -36.27 49.76 39.75
CA ARG A 760 -36.36 48.30 39.63
C ARG A 760 -35.07 47.67 40.15
N GLN A 761 -35.16 47.00 41.30
CA GLN A 761 -34.09 46.13 41.77
C GLN A 761 -33.96 44.98 40.77
N VAL A 762 -32.89 45.00 39.98
CA VAL A 762 -32.44 43.82 39.25
C VAL A 762 -32.16 42.75 40.30
N ARG A 763 -32.81 41.59 40.18
CA ARG A 763 -32.50 40.43 41.04
C ARG A 763 -31.08 39.99 40.72
N ALA A 764 -30.12 40.42 41.54
CA ALA A 764 -28.77 39.87 41.49
C ALA A 764 -28.84 38.38 41.89
N GLY A 765 -28.23 37.52 41.08
CA GLY A 765 -27.99 36.14 41.47
C GLY A 765 -26.98 36.06 42.62
N GLN A 766 -26.83 34.88 43.22
CA GLN A 766 -25.76 34.66 44.20
C GLN A 766 -24.38 35.00 43.57
N PRO A 767 -23.48 35.69 44.29
CA PRO A 767 -22.16 36.02 43.79
C PRO A 767 -21.37 34.74 43.49
N ARG A 768 -20.84 34.64 42.27
CA ARG A 768 -20.16 33.44 41.75
C ARG A 768 -18.65 33.58 41.92
N SER A 769 -17.93 32.47 42.08
CA SER A 769 -16.48 32.52 42.24
C SER A 769 -15.76 32.95 40.94
N GLY A 770 -14.87 33.93 41.05
CA GLY A 770 -14.13 34.48 39.90
C GLY A 770 -13.27 33.45 39.15
N GLN A 771 -12.82 32.39 39.83
CA GLN A 771 -12.13 31.26 39.17
C GLN A 771 -13.08 30.47 38.25
N LYS A 772 -14.32 30.18 38.69
CA LYS A 772 -15.30 29.49 37.85
C LYS A 772 -15.68 30.37 36.65
N ILE A 773 -15.88 31.68 36.86
CA ILE A 773 -16.20 32.60 35.76
C ILE A 773 -15.09 32.63 34.72
N ARG A 774 -13.81 32.76 35.11
CA ARG A 774 -12.70 32.80 34.14
C ARG A 774 -12.57 31.52 33.33
N ALA A 775 -12.66 30.35 33.96
CA ALA A 775 -12.63 29.07 33.25
C ALA A 775 -13.76 28.92 32.21
N VAL A 776 -14.94 29.47 32.50
CA VAL A 776 -16.07 29.49 31.57
C VAL A 776 -15.89 30.54 30.47
N LEU A 777 -15.30 31.71 30.77
CA LEU A 777 -15.02 32.73 29.76
C LEU A 777 -13.92 32.31 28.79
N ASP A 778 -12.90 31.58 29.26
CA ASP A 778 -11.82 31.03 28.42
C ASP A 778 -12.32 29.94 27.46
N THR A 779 -13.41 29.26 27.80
CA THR A 779 -14.01 28.16 27.00
C THR A 779 -15.27 28.56 26.22
N ALA A 780 -15.84 29.73 26.51
CA ALA A 780 -17.09 30.17 25.88
C ALA A 780 -16.90 30.56 24.40
N PRO A 781 -17.62 29.91 23.45
CA PRO A 781 -17.47 30.18 22.03
C PRO A 781 -17.85 31.63 21.69
N GLY A 782 -17.03 32.27 20.86
CA GLY A 782 -17.23 33.65 20.40
C GLY A 782 -16.53 34.73 21.24
N LEU A 783 -15.97 34.42 22.42
CA LEU A 783 -15.26 35.40 23.25
C LEU A 783 -13.74 35.51 22.98
N ALA A 784 -13.14 34.57 22.26
CA ALA A 784 -11.71 34.58 21.92
C ALA A 784 -11.25 35.82 21.11
N ALA A 785 -12.18 36.57 20.52
CA ALA A 785 -11.91 37.81 19.78
C ALA A 785 -12.21 39.10 20.56
N ALA A 786 -12.74 39.00 21.79
CA ALA A 786 -13.05 40.16 22.62
C ALA A 786 -11.76 40.82 23.16
N ALA A 787 -11.80 42.14 23.37
CA ALA A 787 -10.67 42.84 23.95
C ALA A 787 -10.46 42.43 25.42
N PRO A 788 -9.22 42.35 25.93
CA PRO A 788 -8.96 41.98 27.34
C PRO A 788 -9.67 42.88 28.37
N ALA A 789 -9.95 44.14 28.01
CA ALA A 789 -10.72 45.07 28.84
C ALA A 789 -12.21 44.70 28.91
N GLU A 790 -12.80 44.24 27.80
CA GLU A 790 -14.19 43.78 27.73
C GLU A 790 -14.36 42.47 28.51
N LEU A 791 -13.42 41.53 28.37
CA LEU A 791 -13.40 40.29 29.17
C LEU A 791 -13.26 40.57 30.67
N ALA A 792 -12.42 41.53 31.07
CA ALA A 792 -12.29 41.95 32.46
C ALA A 792 -13.60 42.59 33.00
N GLN A 793 -14.27 43.43 32.18
CA GLN A 793 -15.55 44.03 32.56
C GLN A 793 -16.66 42.99 32.67
N LEU A 794 -16.74 42.05 31.72
CA LEU A 794 -17.68 40.92 31.76
C LEU A 794 -17.45 40.02 32.98
N THR A 795 -16.18 39.77 33.32
CA THR A 795 -15.81 39.03 34.54
C THR A 795 -16.35 39.73 35.78
N ALA A 796 -16.18 41.06 35.90
CA ALA A 796 -16.65 41.84 37.03
C ALA A 796 -18.19 41.87 37.16
N GLU A 797 -18.91 42.03 36.05
CA GLU A 797 -20.38 41.94 36.02
C GLU A 797 -20.86 40.57 36.52
N LEU A 798 -20.27 39.48 36.00
CA LEU A 798 -20.64 38.11 36.40
C LEU A 798 -20.24 37.77 37.84
N GLU A 799 -19.08 38.25 38.32
CA GLU A 799 -18.64 38.12 39.72
C GLU A 799 -19.61 38.86 40.67
N SER A 800 -20.17 39.99 40.23
CA SER A 800 -21.18 40.76 40.99
C SER A 800 -22.59 40.13 41.03
N GLY A 801 -22.79 39.00 40.35
CA GLY A 801 -24.08 38.30 40.31
C GLY A 801 -25.02 38.77 39.18
N ALA A 802 -24.53 39.52 38.20
CA ALA A 802 -25.33 39.90 37.03
C ALA A 802 -25.76 38.67 36.20
N CYS A 803 -26.89 38.78 35.52
CA CYS A 803 -27.35 37.74 34.62
C CYS A 803 -26.47 37.63 33.38
N PRO A 804 -26.13 36.41 32.89
CA PRO A 804 -25.30 36.25 31.69
C PRO A 804 -25.81 37.03 30.47
N LEU A 805 -27.13 37.13 30.30
CA LEU A 805 -27.76 37.93 29.25
C LEU A 805 -27.48 39.43 29.41
N ASP A 806 -27.63 39.97 30.62
CA ASP A 806 -27.47 41.39 30.90
C ASP A 806 -25.99 41.80 30.94
N ALA A 807 -25.11 40.94 31.47
CA ALA A 807 -23.66 41.14 31.45
C ALA A 807 -23.12 41.19 30.02
N LEU A 808 -23.48 40.21 29.17
CA LEU A 808 -23.11 40.24 27.74
C LEU A 808 -23.66 41.48 27.03
N ARG A 809 -24.91 41.85 27.28
CA ARG A 809 -25.55 43.01 26.67
C ARG A 809 -24.93 44.34 27.13
N THR A 810 -24.50 44.43 28.38
CA THR A 810 -23.87 45.62 28.97
C THR A 810 -22.46 45.83 28.44
N VAL A 811 -21.69 44.76 28.26
CA VAL A 811 -20.30 44.83 27.77
C VAL A 811 -20.22 44.97 26.25
N PHE A 812 -20.95 44.15 25.48
CA PHE A 812 -20.81 44.09 24.02
C PHE A 812 -21.94 44.77 23.24
N GLY A 813 -23.01 45.22 23.88
CA GLY A 813 -24.20 45.80 23.23
C GLY A 813 -25.07 44.81 22.45
N VAL A 814 -24.48 43.72 21.96
CA VAL A 814 -25.14 42.60 21.26
C VAL A 814 -24.86 41.28 21.97
N VAL A 815 -25.80 40.34 21.87
CA VAL A 815 -25.72 39.05 22.57
C VAL A 815 -25.47 37.94 21.56
N ASN A 816 -24.29 37.33 21.59
CA ASN A 816 -24.03 36.09 20.85
C ASN A 816 -24.77 34.93 21.55
N ARG A 817 -25.69 34.28 20.82
CA ARG A 817 -26.52 33.18 21.33
C ARG A 817 -25.71 31.97 21.81
N GLN A 818 -24.60 31.64 21.14
CA GLN A 818 -23.76 30.49 21.53
C GLN A 818 -23.04 30.80 22.86
N THR A 819 -22.46 32.00 22.98
CA THR A 819 -21.84 32.48 24.21
C THR A 819 -22.82 32.52 25.38
N LEU A 820 -24.06 32.99 25.14
CA LEU A 820 -25.11 33.02 26.15
C LEU A 820 -25.49 31.61 26.63
N VAL A 821 -25.69 30.66 25.72
CA VAL A 821 -26.06 29.28 26.07
C VAL A 821 -24.93 28.59 26.84
N ALA A 822 -23.67 28.78 26.43
CA ALA A 822 -22.51 28.27 27.17
C ALA A 822 -22.44 28.84 28.59
N LEU A 823 -22.60 30.15 28.75
CA LEU A 823 -22.62 30.78 30.08
C LEU A 823 -23.79 30.27 30.93
N VAL A 824 -25.03 30.26 30.41
CA VAL A 824 -26.19 29.80 31.18
C VAL A 824 -26.07 28.32 31.58
N ARG A 825 -25.44 27.48 30.76
CA ARG A 825 -25.16 26.07 31.09
C ARG A 825 -24.16 25.94 32.24
N GLU A 826 -23.06 26.68 32.21
CA GLU A 826 -21.94 26.50 33.14
C GLU A 826 -22.07 27.30 34.46
N ILE A 827 -22.55 28.54 34.39
CA ILE A 827 -22.77 29.42 35.56
C ILE A 827 -24.23 29.52 35.99
N GLY A 828 -25.14 28.78 35.35
CA GLY A 828 -26.55 28.66 35.72
C GLY A 828 -27.43 29.80 35.21
N THR A 829 -28.74 29.58 35.27
CA THR A 829 -29.77 30.59 34.97
C THR A 829 -29.80 31.71 36.02
N CYS A 830 -30.59 32.74 35.72
CA CYS A 830 -31.19 33.62 36.72
C CYS A 830 -32.63 33.17 37.03
#